data_AF-A0A821YV91-F1
#
_entry.id   AF-A0A821YV91-F1
#
_cell.length_a   1.000
_cell.length_b   1.000
_cell.length_c   1.000
_cell.angle_alpha   90.00
_cell.angle_beta   90.00
_cell.angle_gamma   90.00
#
_symmetry.space_group_name_H-M   'P 1'
#
loop_
_entity.id
_entity.type
_entity.pdbx_description
1 polymer ?
#
loop_
_entity_poly.entity_id
_entity_poly.type
_entity_poly.pdbx_seq_one_letter_code
_entity_poly.pdbx_strand_id
1 'polypeptide(L)'
;DILATAQECSIYESIELGGIDADELQNILQKVIGDFKSTYAVFHLSDDITNESNLDFLNAYKTFRKIIFAGDERIANILHRCLHPCSSHIKTTNIDDIYRLLRIFGSTLQRNRLKNVINEYTNTLLNIIENALNEDQILFDEYIKDSSSVWLLSMPKLISHYRWIEQLRQRIYNQIEPLKTIDINIKDNDIYKRILEQEKNIQIKLHNFIENINQQWINLFQKENLLHLNEPLLRKENEYYIVNIKSELATALHEVMRLYQIPNLILSPEIEEFYKQIDRFQQQFIDLDYITKSYRHIYDNVLIIEYPLIREELTTIENNLEKASTIVTFNIDTDSPDFIRRLRTTISDFEARFFKSKSNLDDMQRILKHFLKTALFSRGETRQDPLLIVYEKEDRVLKRNNELRDAGLRLQDILKQNKWLLKADADSDIWKAYVDYVDEIVIESLYEIIEYNLNYLLEESDPTLNKRPLFEVQLILDDLDLRFNPTLEFGSANGLYDIVDTLIGNIFRQAAMLPRLAEHSGQKHYQNDLEEMKELNDRRLKIMERLRDTMKEANDWKEEVEDYSYLWLDDRKEHMRQFLLYGRSLEDYELENREHVKETPPSLIQFQNQIDLFQSIYNDIDSWDQTFLFNSWLRVDARPIKRQLLTLVNKWINL
;
A
#
# COMPACT_ATOMS: atom_id res chain seq x y z
N ASP A 1 -43.93 -37.00 52.31
CA ASP A 1 -42.54 -37.46 52.54
C ASP A 1 -41.88 -38.02 51.29
N ILE A 2 -42.24 -39.22 50.82
CA ILE A 2 -41.53 -39.91 49.73
C ILE A 2 -41.38 -39.05 48.46
N LEU A 3 -42.49 -38.44 47.99
CA LEU A 3 -42.47 -37.58 46.80
C LEU A 3 -41.67 -36.28 46.98
N ALA A 4 -41.72 -35.68 48.16
CA ALA A 4 -40.93 -34.48 48.48
C ALA A 4 -39.43 -34.81 48.51
N THR A 5 -39.05 -35.94 49.13
CA THR A 5 -37.67 -36.42 49.12
C THR A 5 -37.21 -36.82 47.72
N ALA A 6 -38.09 -37.32 46.85
CA ALA A 6 -37.76 -37.65 45.47
C ALA A 6 -37.53 -36.39 44.61
N GLN A 7 -38.33 -35.34 44.80
CA GLN A 7 -38.11 -34.05 44.15
C GLN A 7 -36.78 -33.42 44.59
N GLU A 8 -36.44 -33.45 45.88
CA GLU A 8 -35.14 -32.98 46.36
C GLU A 8 -33.98 -33.82 45.83
N CYS A 9 -34.13 -35.15 45.78
CA CYS A 9 -33.09 -36.04 45.25
C CYS A 9 -32.90 -35.90 43.73
N SER A 10 -33.91 -35.46 42.99
CA SER A 10 -33.78 -35.17 41.55
C SER A 10 -32.84 -34.01 41.26
N ILE A 11 -32.63 -33.11 42.24
CA ILE A 11 -31.64 -32.02 42.15
C ILE A 11 -30.22 -32.60 42.07
N TYR A 12 -29.94 -33.72 42.74
CA TYR A 12 -28.62 -34.35 42.68
C TYR A 12 -28.29 -34.93 41.30
N GLU A 13 -29.29 -35.22 40.47
CA GLU A 13 -29.09 -35.77 39.12
C GLU A 13 -28.52 -34.75 38.13
N SER A 14 -28.72 -33.46 38.38
CA SER A 14 -28.18 -32.37 37.57
C SER A 14 -26.85 -31.81 38.07
N ILE A 15 -26.26 -32.41 39.11
CA ILE A 15 -24.99 -31.95 39.69
C ILE A 15 -23.81 -32.63 38.99
N GLU A 16 -22.93 -31.81 38.44
CA GLU A 16 -21.60 -32.21 38.00
C GLU A 16 -20.56 -31.57 38.92
N LEU A 17 -19.80 -32.40 39.64
CA LEU A 17 -18.69 -31.94 40.46
C LEU A 17 -17.44 -31.80 39.58
N GLY A 18 -16.69 -30.71 39.76
CA GLY A 18 -15.42 -30.45 39.06
C GLY A 18 -14.26 -30.28 40.05
N GLY A 19 -13.05 -30.68 39.64
CA GLY A 19 -11.86 -30.69 40.52
C GLY A 19 -11.02 -31.96 40.39
N ILE A 20 -9.90 -32.04 41.13
CA ILE A 20 -8.94 -33.16 41.06
C ILE A 20 -9.56 -34.46 41.61
N ASP A 21 -10.43 -34.36 42.62
CA ASP A 21 -11.16 -35.49 43.20
C ASP A 21 -12.59 -35.63 42.64
N ALA A 22 -12.90 -34.90 41.56
CA ALA A 22 -14.24 -34.85 40.99
C ALA A 22 -14.75 -36.21 40.56
N ASP A 23 -13.93 -37.01 39.88
CA ASP A 23 -14.34 -38.34 39.41
C ASP A 23 -14.69 -39.27 40.58
N GLU A 24 -13.95 -39.20 41.69
CA GLU A 24 -14.25 -40.01 42.87
C GLU A 24 -15.54 -39.56 43.56
N LEU A 25 -15.71 -38.25 43.76
CA LEU A 25 -16.90 -37.69 44.39
C LEU A 25 -18.15 -37.84 43.51
N GLN A 26 -18.01 -37.69 42.19
CA GLN A 26 -19.08 -37.90 41.21
C GLN A 26 -19.49 -39.37 41.17
N ASN A 27 -18.53 -40.30 41.23
CA ASN A 27 -18.83 -41.73 41.34
C ASN A 27 -19.58 -42.08 42.63
N ILE A 28 -19.24 -41.44 43.76
CA ILE A 28 -19.98 -41.60 45.02
C ILE A 28 -21.40 -41.03 44.88
N LEU A 29 -21.56 -39.86 44.27
CA LEU A 29 -22.86 -39.23 44.03
C LEU A 29 -23.74 -40.07 43.11
N GLN A 30 -23.20 -40.59 41.99
CA GLN A 30 -23.90 -41.48 41.07
C GLN A 30 -24.33 -42.79 41.74
N LYS A 31 -23.51 -43.36 42.63
CA LYS A 31 -23.90 -44.53 43.43
C LYS A 31 -25.07 -44.20 44.37
N VAL A 32 -25.04 -43.04 45.03
CA VAL A 32 -26.16 -42.59 45.89
C VAL A 32 -27.45 -42.39 45.07
N ILE A 33 -27.35 -41.81 43.88
CA ILE A 33 -28.49 -41.63 42.96
C ILE A 33 -29.01 -43.00 42.47
N GLY A 34 -28.12 -43.94 42.15
CA GLY A 34 -28.50 -45.30 41.75
C GLY A 34 -29.19 -46.09 42.87
N ASP A 35 -28.66 -46.01 44.09
CA ASP A 35 -29.25 -46.61 45.29
C ASP A 35 -30.65 -46.00 45.58
N PHE A 36 -30.81 -44.68 45.34
CA PHE A 36 -32.09 -44.00 45.46
C PHE A 36 -33.09 -44.42 44.37
N LYS A 37 -32.70 -44.43 43.09
CA LYS A 37 -33.58 -44.81 41.96
C LYS A 37 -34.05 -46.25 42.05
N SER A 38 -33.15 -47.18 42.40
CA SER A 38 -33.49 -48.60 42.54
C SER A 38 -34.52 -48.84 43.64
N THR A 39 -34.41 -48.14 44.76
CA THR A 39 -35.38 -48.25 45.87
C THR A 39 -36.64 -47.44 45.65
N TYR A 40 -36.57 -46.33 44.93
CA TYR A 40 -37.74 -45.58 44.50
C TYR A 40 -38.58 -46.35 43.47
N ALA A 41 -37.95 -47.09 42.55
CA ALA A 41 -38.65 -47.92 41.55
C ALA A 41 -39.54 -49.02 42.18
N VAL A 42 -39.17 -49.52 43.37
CA VAL A 42 -39.99 -50.49 44.13
C VAL A 42 -41.37 -49.90 44.49
N PHE A 43 -41.45 -48.58 44.71
CA PHE A 43 -42.71 -47.88 44.98
C PHE A 43 -43.54 -47.59 43.72
N HIS A 44 -42.93 -47.63 42.53
CA HIS A 44 -43.66 -47.55 41.26
C HIS A 44 -44.27 -48.90 40.82
N LEU A 45 -43.69 -50.01 41.26
CA LEU A 45 -44.11 -51.38 40.95
C LEU A 45 -45.13 -51.95 41.95
N SER A 46 -45.45 -51.22 43.02
CA SER A 46 -46.40 -51.67 44.04
C SER A 46 -47.81 -51.18 43.70
N ASP A 47 -48.71 -52.11 43.35
CA ASP A 47 -50.07 -51.82 42.90
C ASP A 47 -51.01 -51.26 43.98
N ASP A 48 -50.56 -51.14 45.24
CA ASP A 48 -51.44 -50.77 46.36
C ASP A 48 -50.75 -49.87 47.41
N ILE A 49 -50.54 -48.60 47.06
CA ILE A 49 -49.82 -47.58 47.85
C ILE A 49 -50.71 -46.96 48.95
N THR A 50 -52.01 -47.27 48.99
CA THR A 50 -52.99 -46.65 49.89
C THR A 50 -53.41 -47.53 51.08
N ASN A 51 -52.87 -48.75 51.18
CA ASN A 51 -53.29 -49.75 52.16
C ASN A 51 -52.37 -49.72 53.40
N GLU A 52 -52.84 -49.13 54.52
CA GLU A 52 -52.06 -48.91 55.76
C GLU A 52 -51.55 -50.21 56.43
N SER A 53 -52.12 -51.35 56.09
CA SER A 53 -51.79 -52.67 56.67
C SER A 53 -50.75 -53.45 55.86
N ASN A 54 -50.27 -52.89 54.74
CA ASN A 54 -49.34 -53.58 53.87
C ASN A 54 -47.93 -53.60 54.48
N LEU A 55 -47.57 -54.73 55.10
CA LEU A 55 -46.27 -54.99 55.71
C LEU A 55 -45.12 -54.82 54.70
N ASP A 56 -45.36 -55.11 53.42
CA ASP A 56 -44.35 -54.97 52.37
C ASP A 56 -44.07 -53.50 52.05
N PHE A 57 -45.10 -52.64 52.04
CA PHE A 57 -44.93 -51.19 51.88
C PHE A 57 -44.21 -50.57 53.08
N LEU A 58 -44.56 -50.97 54.31
CA LEU A 58 -43.89 -50.48 55.53
C LEU A 58 -42.42 -50.94 55.61
N ASN A 59 -42.12 -52.16 55.19
CA ASN A 59 -40.75 -52.68 55.12
C ASN A 59 -39.95 -52.02 54.00
N ALA A 60 -40.55 -51.80 52.82
CA ALA A 60 -39.95 -51.02 51.74
C ALA A 60 -39.68 -49.58 52.18
N TYR A 61 -40.62 -48.93 52.88
CA TYR A 61 -40.48 -47.57 53.41
C TYR A 61 -39.39 -47.46 54.48
N LYS A 62 -39.28 -48.44 55.40
CA LYS A 62 -38.17 -48.51 56.37
C LYS A 62 -36.82 -48.69 55.67
N THR A 63 -36.78 -49.48 54.60
CA THR A 63 -35.57 -49.70 53.79
C THR A 63 -35.19 -48.42 53.04
N PHE A 64 -36.16 -47.74 52.44
CA PHE A 64 -36.00 -46.46 51.77
C PHE A 64 -35.49 -45.36 52.71
N ARG A 65 -36.06 -45.23 53.92
CA ARG A 65 -35.55 -44.29 54.93
C ARG A 65 -34.11 -44.60 55.38
N LYS A 66 -33.74 -45.88 55.51
CA LYS A 66 -32.35 -46.27 55.83
C LYS A 66 -31.37 -45.89 54.71
N ILE A 67 -31.78 -46.05 53.46
CA ILE A 67 -30.95 -45.72 52.29
C ILE A 67 -30.84 -44.21 52.10
N ILE A 68 -31.92 -43.45 52.30
CA ILE A 68 -31.86 -41.98 52.34
C ILE A 68 -30.92 -41.52 53.45
N PHE A 69 -31.01 -42.12 54.64
CA PHE A 69 -30.16 -41.77 55.77
C PHE A 69 -28.67 -42.04 55.50
N ALA A 70 -28.35 -43.17 54.86
CA ALA A 70 -26.98 -43.48 54.42
C ALA A 70 -26.53 -42.60 53.24
N GLY A 71 -27.46 -42.22 52.36
CA GLY A 71 -27.24 -41.28 51.25
C GLY A 71 -26.90 -39.88 51.77
N ASP A 72 -27.68 -39.36 52.73
CA ASP A 72 -27.44 -38.08 53.38
C ASP A 72 -26.09 -38.07 54.12
N GLU A 73 -25.65 -39.20 54.69
CA GLU A 73 -24.33 -39.33 55.33
C GLU A 73 -23.19 -39.31 54.30
N ARG A 74 -23.37 -39.96 53.15
CA ARG A 74 -22.42 -39.88 52.03
C ARG A 74 -22.35 -38.47 51.45
N ILE A 75 -23.49 -37.79 51.29
CA ILE A 75 -23.56 -36.40 50.79
C ILE A 75 -22.97 -35.43 51.82
N ALA A 76 -23.22 -35.63 53.12
CA ALA A 76 -22.58 -34.88 54.19
C ALA A 76 -21.05 -35.02 54.17
N ASN A 77 -20.54 -36.22 53.92
CA ASN A 77 -19.09 -36.46 53.75
C ASN A 77 -18.52 -35.82 52.48
N ILE A 78 -19.29 -35.78 51.37
CA ILE A 78 -18.91 -35.03 50.16
C ILE A 78 -18.81 -33.53 50.49
N LEU A 79 -19.81 -32.94 51.15
CA LEU A 79 -19.78 -31.54 51.59
C LEU A 79 -18.61 -31.26 52.54
N HIS A 80 -18.35 -32.18 53.49
CA HIS A 80 -17.24 -32.07 54.41
C HIS A 80 -15.90 -32.04 53.64
N ARG A 81 -15.70 -32.93 52.66
CA ARG A 81 -14.49 -32.94 51.80
C ARG A 81 -14.37 -31.69 50.93
N CYS A 82 -15.48 -31.17 50.40
CA CYS A 82 -15.49 -29.97 49.57
C CYS A 82 -15.29 -28.68 50.38
N LEU A 83 -15.73 -28.63 51.64
CA LEU A 83 -15.65 -27.46 52.52
C LEU A 83 -14.44 -27.51 53.48
N HIS A 84 -13.74 -28.65 53.59
CA HIS A 84 -12.62 -28.81 54.51
C HIS A 84 -11.44 -27.89 54.09
N PRO A 85 -10.96 -27.00 54.98
CA PRO A 85 -9.90 -26.04 54.66
C PRO A 85 -8.51 -26.67 54.42
N CYS A 86 -8.35 -27.99 54.62
CA CYS A 86 -7.11 -28.71 54.33
C CYS A 86 -7.32 -29.84 53.29
N SER A 87 -7.71 -29.51 52.06
CA SER A 87 -7.16 -30.23 50.90
C SER A 87 -6.00 -29.37 50.38
N SER A 88 -4.79 -29.91 50.47
CA SER A 88 -3.51 -29.19 50.47
C SER A 88 -3.09 -28.60 49.11
N HIS A 89 -4.01 -28.34 48.18
CA HIS A 89 -3.67 -27.85 46.83
C HIS A 89 -4.51 -26.69 46.30
N ILE A 90 -5.38 -26.10 47.11
CA ILE A 90 -6.15 -24.93 46.69
C ILE A 90 -5.79 -23.76 47.61
N LYS A 91 -4.75 -23.01 47.23
CA LYS A 91 -4.51 -21.63 47.70
C LYS A 91 -5.52 -20.62 47.14
N THR A 92 -6.59 -21.11 46.50
CA THR A 92 -7.62 -20.32 45.84
C THR A 92 -8.98 -20.93 46.14
N THR A 93 -9.42 -20.94 47.40
CA THR A 93 -10.84 -21.10 47.69
C THR A 93 -11.49 -19.79 47.25
N ASN A 94 -11.69 -19.64 45.93
CA ASN A 94 -12.43 -18.51 45.41
C ASN A 94 -13.79 -18.56 46.10
N ILE A 95 -14.15 -17.44 46.75
CA ILE A 95 -15.44 -17.26 47.41
C ILE A 95 -16.59 -17.64 46.46
N ASP A 96 -16.41 -17.40 45.16
CA ASP A 96 -17.35 -17.80 44.09
C ASP A 96 -17.54 -19.31 43.94
N ASP A 97 -16.50 -20.12 44.14
CA ASP A 97 -16.60 -21.59 44.07
C ASP A 97 -17.39 -22.12 45.28
N ILE A 98 -17.19 -21.51 46.44
CA ILE A 98 -17.96 -21.81 47.66
C ILE A 98 -19.43 -21.42 47.47
N TYR A 99 -19.71 -20.23 46.92
CA TYR A 99 -21.10 -19.80 46.65
C TYR A 99 -21.77 -20.66 45.57
N ARG A 100 -21.03 -21.09 44.54
CA ARG A 100 -21.55 -22.05 43.55
C ARG A 100 -21.94 -23.36 44.22
N LEU A 101 -21.09 -23.92 45.08
CA LEU A 101 -21.42 -25.13 45.84
C LEU A 101 -22.67 -24.93 46.71
N LEU A 102 -22.75 -23.85 47.49
CA LEU A 102 -23.90 -23.58 48.36
C LEU A 102 -25.20 -23.39 47.55
N ARG A 103 -25.13 -22.77 46.37
CA ARG A 103 -26.28 -22.60 45.47
C ARG A 103 -26.74 -23.91 44.82
N ILE A 104 -25.80 -24.78 44.44
CA ILE A 104 -26.11 -26.10 43.85
C ILE A 104 -26.88 -26.98 44.84
N PHE A 105 -26.46 -26.99 46.11
CA PHE A 105 -27.16 -27.77 47.14
C PHE A 105 -28.45 -27.10 47.63
N GLY A 106 -28.58 -25.77 47.58
CA GLY A 106 -29.85 -25.05 47.66
C GLY A 106 -30.80 -25.52 48.77
N SER A 107 -32.01 -25.95 48.40
CA SER A 107 -33.05 -26.42 49.34
C SER A 107 -32.71 -27.73 50.07
N THR A 108 -31.81 -28.56 49.53
CA THR A 108 -31.39 -29.83 50.17
C THR A 108 -30.63 -29.59 51.47
N LEU A 109 -30.06 -28.39 51.64
CA LEU A 109 -29.37 -27.95 52.85
C LEU A 109 -30.29 -27.78 54.06
N GLN A 110 -31.62 -27.79 53.87
CA GLN A 110 -32.59 -27.75 54.96
C GLN A 110 -32.71 -29.08 55.72
N ARG A 111 -32.17 -30.20 55.19
CA ARG A 111 -32.12 -31.48 55.90
C ARG A 111 -31.22 -31.37 57.14
N ASN A 112 -31.72 -31.82 58.29
CA ASN A 112 -31.08 -31.64 59.61
C ASN A 112 -29.59 -32.02 59.67
N ARG A 113 -29.13 -33.01 58.91
CA ARG A 113 -27.72 -33.45 58.90
C ARG A 113 -26.81 -32.56 58.06
N LEU A 114 -27.26 -32.18 56.87
CA LEU A 114 -26.52 -31.28 55.99
C LEU A 114 -26.44 -29.87 56.59
N LYS A 115 -27.51 -29.45 57.29
CA LYS A 115 -27.53 -28.22 58.10
C LYS A 115 -26.48 -28.23 59.22
N ASN A 116 -26.28 -29.35 59.89
CA ASN A 116 -25.28 -29.46 60.95
C ASN A 116 -23.85 -29.36 60.41
N VAL A 117 -23.55 -30.03 59.28
CA VAL A 117 -22.24 -29.90 58.61
C VAL A 117 -21.98 -28.46 58.20
N ILE A 118 -22.95 -27.78 57.58
CA ILE A 118 -22.76 -26.39 57.20
C ILE A 118 -22.57 -25.50 58.41
N ASN A 119 -23.35 -25.68 59.49
CA ASN A 119 -23.20 -24.92 60.72
C ASN A 119 -21.77 -25.02 61.31
N GLU A 120 -21.14 -26.20 61.25
CA GLU A 120 -19.74 -26.38 61.66
C GLU A 120 -18.77 -25.53 60.82
N TYR A 121 -19.05 -25.39 59.52
CA TYR A 121 -18.24 -24.61 58.58
C TYR A 121 -18.63 -23.13 58.45
N THR A 122 -19.77 -22.69 59.00
CA THR A 122 -20.23 -21.30 58.88
C THR A 122 -19.19 -20.31 59.42
N ASN A 123 -18.57 -20.58 60.56
CA ASN A 123 -17.54 -19.69 61.12
C ASN A 123 -16.28 -19.63 60.26
N THR A 124 -15.84 -20.74 59.68
CA THR A 124 -14.70 -20.74 58.74
C THR A 124 -15.00 -19.98 57.47
N LEU A 125 -16.22 -20.11 56.92
CA LEU A 125 -16.65 -19.37 55.73
C LEU A 125 -16.70 -17.87 56.01
N LEU A 126 -17.28 -17.47 57.14
CA LEU A 126 -17.32 -16.07 57.57
C LEU A 126 -15.91 -15.50 57.81
N ASN A 127 -14.99 -16.27 58.39
CA ASN A 127 -13.60 -15.82 58.56
C ASN A 127 -12.87 -15.65 57.22
N ILE A 128 -13.14 -16.50 56.22
CA ILE A 128 -12.57 -16.34 54.86
C ILE A 128 -13.07 -15.03 54.23
N ILE A 129 -14.35 -14.71 54.41
CA ILE A 129 -14.96 -13.47 53.90
C ILE A 129 -14.45 -12.25 54.69
N GLU A 130 -14.33 -12.34 56.02
CA GLU A 130 -13.75 -11.28 56.86
C GLU A 130 -12.30 -10.99 56.43
N ASN A 131 -11.50 -12.03 56.13
CA ASN A 131 -10.15 -11.85 55.60
C ASN A 131 -10.14 -11.21 54.21
N ALA A 132 -11.05 -11.61 53.30
CA ALA A 132 -11.15 -11.00 51.98
C ALA A 132 -11.55 -9.51 52.05
N LEU A 133 -12.43 -9.13 52.98
CA LEU A 133 -12.76 -7.72 53.23
C LEU A 133 -11.59 -6.94 53.84
N ASN A 134 -10.81 -7.56 54.72
CA ASN A 134 -9.59 -6.96 55.24
C ASN A 134 -8.55 -6.73 54.14
N GLU A 135 -8.40 -7.68 53.21
CA GLU A 135 -7.56 -7.51 52.01
C GLU A 135 -8.06 -6.34 51.14
N ASP A 136 -9.38 -6.24 50.91
CA ASP A 136 -9.98 -5.13 50.15
C ASP A 136 -9.78 -3.78 50.84
N GLN A 137 -9.79 -3.75 52.18
CA GLN A 137 -9.47 -2.54 52.94
C GLN A 137 -7.98 -2.17 52.85
N ILE A 138 -7.06 -3.15 52.90
CA ILE A 138 -5.62 -2.92 52.74
C ILE A 138 -5.33 -2.35 51.34
N LEU A 139 -5.94 -2.94 50.31
CA LEU A 139 -5.85 -2.44 48.94
C LEU A 139 -6.32 -0.98 48.82
N PHE A 140 -7.36 -0.61 49.56
CA PHE A 140 -7.83 0.78 49.63
C PHE A 140 -6.89 1.72 50.39
N ASP A 141 -6.37 1.30 51.53
CA ASP A 141 -5.46 2.11 52.33
C ASP A 141 -4.09 2.30 51.63
N GLU A 142 -3.63 1.30 50.85
CA GLU A 142 -2.45 1.41 49.97
C GLU A 142 -2.72 2.37 48.80
N TYR A 143 -3.89 2.29 48.18
CA TYR A 143 -4.28 3.17 47.08
C TYR A 143 -4.34 4.65 47.47
N ILE A 144 -4.83 4.96 48.68
CA ILE A 144 -4.84 6.34 49.19
C ILE A 144 -3.42 6.89 49.36
N LYS A 145 -2.45 6.05 49.77
CA LYS A 145 -1.06 6.46 50.00
C LYS A 145 -0.29 6.72 48.71
N ASP A 146 -0.47 5.87 47.70
CA ASP A 146 0.22 5.95 46.40
C ASP A 146 -0.74 6.11 45.22
N SER A 147 -1.59 7.13 45.30
CA SER A 147 -2.61 7.47 44.28
C SER A 147 -2.05 7.73 42.86
N SER A 148 -0.73 7.93 42.73
CA SER A 148 0.00 8.17 41.49
C SER A 148 0.43 6.91 40.72
N SER A 149 0.15 5.71 41.23
CA SER A 149 0.66 4.45 40.66
C SER A 149 -0.34 3.68 39.78
N VAL A 150 -1.63 4.03 39.85
CA VAL A 150 -2.72 3.33 39.13
C VAL A 150 -3.27 4.22 38.01
N TRP A 151 -2.40 4.63 37.09
CA TRP A 151 -2.87 5.22 35.83
C TRP A 151 -3.24 4.09 34.88
N LEU A 152 -4.53 3.95 34.56
CA LEU A 152 -4.90 3.30 33.31
C LEU A 152 -4.30 4.19 32.21
N LEU A 153 -3.31 3.69 31.47
CA LEU A 153 -2.40 4.44 30.57
C LEU A 153 -3.07 5.31 29.48
N SER A 154 -4.40 5.36 29.42
CA SER A 154 -5.21 6.05 28.42
C SER A 154 -6.37 6.87 29.00
N MET A 155 -6.44 7.02 30.33
CA MET A 155 -7.59 7.60 31.01
C MET A 155 -7.19 8.83 31.82
N PRO A 156 -7.99 9.92 31.79
CA PRO A 156 -7.78 11.04 32.69
C PRO A 156 -7.91 10.64 34.16
N LYS A 157 -7.26 11.43 35.02
CA LYS A 157 -6.98 11.08 36.42
C LYS A 157 -8.26 10.81 37.21
N LEU A 158 -9.26 11.68 37.06
CA LEU A 158 -10.52 11.57 37.78
C LEU A 158 -11.28 10.28 37.44
N ILE A 159 -11.33 9.92 36.16
CA ILE A 159 -12.06 8.73 35.70
C ILE A 159 -11.35 7.45 36.13
N SER A 160 -10.02 7.44 36.16
CA SER A 160 -9.28 6.31 36.72
C SER A 160 -9.61 6.09 38.20
N HIS A 161 -9.68 7.15 39.00
CA HIS A 161 -10.09 7.06 40.40
C HIS A 161 -11.52 6.52 40.53
N TYR A 162 -12.47 7.06 39.76
CA TYR A 162 -13.86 6.61 39.80
C TYR A 162 -14.01 5.13 39.43
N ARG A 163 -13.41 4.70 38.31
CA ARG A 163 -13.49 3.31 37.84
C ARG A 163 -12.88 2.32 38.82
N TRP A 164 -11.74 2.67 39.40
CA TRP A 164 -11.07 1.81 40.38
C TRP A 164 -11.94 1.62 41.63
N ILE A 165 -12.58 2.70 42.11
CA ILE A 165 -13.49 2.63 43.28
C ILE A 165 -14.76 1.83 42.95
N GLU A 166 -15.35 2.00 41.78
CA GLU A 166 -16.49 1.20 41.35
C GLU A 166 -16.14 -0.29 41.22
N GLN A 167 -14.95 -0.63 40.70
CA GLN A 167 -14.48 -2.02 40.68
C GLN A 167 -14.36 -2.61 42.08
N LEU A 168 -13.83 -1.84 43.04
CA LEU A 168 -13.71 -2.26 44.43
C LEU A 168 -15.09 -2.40 45.09
N ARG A 169 -16.04 -1.50 44.81
CA ARG A 169 -17.44 -1.62 45.25
C ARG A 169 -18.12 -2.87 44.71
N GLN A 170 -17.97 -3.17 43.42
CA GLN A 170 -18.52 -4.37 42.80
C GLN A 170 -17.89 -5.64 43.37
N ARG A 171 -16.58 -5.63 43.65
CA ARG A 171 -15.89 -6.74 44.31
C ARG A 171 -16.45 -7.00 45.70
N ILE A 172 -16.61 -5.97 46.53
CA ILE A 172 -17.21 -6.09 47.87
C ILE A 172 -18.66 -6.56 47.78
N TYR A 173 -19.44 -6.00 46.86
CA TYR A 173 -20.83 -6.38 46.65
C TYR A 173 -20.97 -7.87 46.30
N ASN A 174 -20.17 -8.36 45.35
CA ASN A 174 -20.19 -9.76 44.94
C ASN A 174 -19.77 -10.73 46.06
N GLN A 175 -18.90 -10.29 46.98
CA GLN A 175 -18.51 -11.09 48.14
C GLN A 175 -19.63 -11.19 49.19
N ILE A 176 -20.48 -10.18 49.35
CA ILE A 176 -21.44 -10.09 50.45
C ILE A 176 -22.87 -10.44 50.02
N GLU A 177 -23.29 -10.07 48.81
CA GLU A 177 -24.64 -10.28 48.32
C GLU A 177 -25.08 -11.75 48.38
N PRO A 178 -24.25 -12.75 48.01
CA PRO A 178 -24.61 -14.15 48.12
C PRO A 178 -24.89 -14.58 49.56
N LEU A 179 -24.23 -14.00 50.58
CA LEU A 179 -24.50 -14.30 52.00
C LEU A 179 -25.88 -13.83 52.45
N LYS A 180 -26.39 -12.73 51.86
CA LYS A 180 -27.73 -12.21 52.15
C LYS A 180 -28.81 -13.11 51.56
N THR A 181 -28.52 -13.82 50.47
CA THR A 181 -29.47 -14.67 49.74
C THR A 181 -29.58 -16.11 50.24
N ILE A 182 -28.57 -16.61 50.97
CA ILE A 182 -28.55 -18.01 51.42
C ILE A 182 -29.39 -18.16 52.71
N ASP A 183 -30.39 -19.05 52.67
CA ASP A 183 -31.28 -19.42 53.79
C ASP A 183 -30.59 -20.32 54.84
N ILE A 184 -29.42 -19.90 55.34
CA ILE A 184 -28.79 -20.49 56.52
C ILE A 184 -29.00 -19.53 57.70
N ASN A 185 -29.18 -20.06 58.90
CA ASN A 185 -29.46 -19.28 60.11
C ASN A 185 -28.20 -18.53 60.62
N ILE A 186 -27.62 -17.66 59.79
CA ILE A 186 -26.35 -16.95 60.01
C ILE A 186 -26.59 -15.57 60.64
N LYS A 187 -27.83 -15.05 60.61
CA LYS A 187 -28.19 -13.69 61.02
C LYS A 187 -27.86 -13.36 62.49
N ASP A 188 -27.85 -14.37 63.36
CA ASP A 188 -27.53 -14.20 64.78
C ASP A 188 -26.03 -14.31 65.10
N ASN A 189 -25.18 -14.66 64.12
CA ASN A 189 -23.74 -14.82 64.32
C ASN A 189 -23.03 -13.46 64.46
N ASP A 190 -22.18 -13.31 65.49
CA ASP A 190 -21.42 -12.09 65.75
C ASP A 190 -20.38 -11.79 64.65
N ILE A 191 -19.83 -12.81 63.98
CA ILE A 191 -18.89 -12.63 62.86
C ILE A 191 -19.62 -12.00 61.66
N TYR A 192 -20.84 -12.45 61.39
CA TYR A 192 -21.67 -11.92 60.30
C TYR A 192 -22.06 -10.44 60.53
N LYS A 193 -22.40 -10.07 61.76
CA LYS A 193 -22.66 -8.67 62.12
C LYS A 193 -21.43 -7.78 61.93
N ARG A 194 -20.24 -8.26 62.34
CA ARG A 194 -18.97 -7.55 62.12
C ARG A 194 -18.65 -7.35 60.64
N ILE A 195 -18.89 -8.35 59.79
CA ILE A 195 -18.73 -8.26 58.33
C ILE A 195 -19.64 -7.18 57.73
N LEU A 196 -20.92 -7.12 58.14
CA LEU A 196 -21.86 -6.09 57.67
C LEU A 196 -21.50 -4.68 58.16
N GLU A 197 -20.94 -4.54 59.36
CA GLU A 197 -20.44 -3.25 59.86
C GLU A 197 -19.17 -2.82 59.10
N GLN A 198 -18.25 -3.75 58.83
CA GLN A 198 -17.05 -3.51 58.02
C GLN A 198 -17.41 -3.09 56.59
N GLU A 199 -18.36 -3.78 55.95
CA GLU A 199 -18.90 -3.40 54.63
C GLU A 199 -19.36 -1.94 54.61
N LYS A 200 -20.22 -1.56 55.57
CA LYS A 200 -20.73 -0.19 55.67
C LYS A 200 -19.61 0.82 55.88
N ASN A 201 -18.64 0.51 56.75
CA ASN A 201 -17.50 1.39 57.01
C ASN A 201 -16.65 1.59 55.75
N ILE A 202 -16.37 0.52 55.01
CA ILE A 202 -15.62 0.59 53.74
C ILE A 202 -16.42 1.38 52.69
N GLN A 203 -17.73 1.15 52.56
CA GLN A 203 -18.60 1.91 51.65
C GLN A 203 -18.61 3.41 51.97
N ILE A 204 -18.68 3.80 53.25
CA ILE A 204 -18.61 5.20 53.68
C ILE A 204 -17.25 5.81 53.34
N LYS A 205 -16.14 5.11 53.61
CA LYS A 205 -14.79 5.57 53.27
C LYS A 205 -14.63 5.79 51.76
N LEU A 206 -15.13 4.85 50.94
CA LEU A 206 -15.09 4.95 49.48
C LEU A 206 -15.93 6.15 48.98
N HIS A 207 -17.10 6.38 49.58
CA HIS A 207 -17.95 7.52 49.23
C HIS A 207 -17.29 8.85 49.56
N ASN A 208 -16.79 9.03 50.78
CA ASN A 208 -16.13 10.27 51.21
C ASN A 208 -14.89 10.60 50.36
N PHE A 209 -14.14 9.57 49.93
CA PHE A 209 -12.97 9.76 49.07
C PHE A 209 -13.37 10.24 47.66
N ILE A 210 -14.41 9.66 47.05
CA ILE A 210 -14.95 10.15 45.77
C ILE A 210 -15.43 11.58 45.90
N GLU A 211 -16.19 11.91 46.95
CA GLU A 211 -16.72 13.26 47.15
C GLU A 211 -15.61 14.30 47.28
N ASN A 212 -14.54 14.00 48.02
CA ASN A 212 -13.39 14.89 48.14
C ASN A 212 -12.69 15.12 46.79
N ILE A 213 -12.44 14.05 46.01
CA ILE A 213 -11.84 14.17 44.68
C ILE A 213 -12.74 14.98 43.74
N ASN A 214 -14.04 14.72 43.74
CA ASN A 214 -15.00 15.44 42.91
C ASN A 214 -15.02 16.94 43.27
N GLN A 215 -15.02 17.30 44.55
CA GLN A 215 -14.98 18.70 44.98
C GLN A 215 -13.67 19.40 44.57
N GLN A 216 -12.53 18.72 44.72
CA GLN A 216 -11.24 19.25 44.26
C GLN A 216 -11.24 19.48 42.75
N TRP A 217 -11.77 18.52 41.99
CA TRP A 217 -11.86 18.64 40.54
C TRP A 217 -12.82 19.75 40.10
N ILE A 218 -14.01 19.89 40.72
CA ILE A 218 -14.95 20.98 40.42
C ILE A 218 -14.29 22.35 40.63
N ASN A 219 -13.55 22.51 41.74
CA ASN A 219 -12.84 23.76 42.03
C ASN A 219 -11.72 24.05 41.02
N LEU A 220 -10.99 23.04 40.56
CA LEU A 220 -9.98 23.19 39.51
C LEU A 220 -10.63 23.51 38.16
N PHE A 221 -11.70 22.80 37.82
CA PHE A 221 -12.46 22.99 36.59
C PHE A 221 -12.99 24.43 36.47
N GLN A 222 -13.60 24.95 37.53
CA GLN A 222 -14.12 26.33 37.56
C GLN A 222 -13.02 27.38 37.47
N LYS A 223 -11.85 27.16 38.09
CA LYS A 223 -10.76 28.14 38.11
C LYS A 223 -9.93 28.15 36.83
N GLU A 224 -9.64 26.98 36.26
CA GLU A 224 -8.69 26.86 35.16
C GLU A 224 -9.41 26.83 33.80
N ASN A 225 -10.45 26.01 33.64
CA ASN A 225 -11.08 25.83 32.33
C ASN A 225 -11.94 27.03 31.88
N LEU A 226 -12.61 27.72 32.80
CA LEU A 226 -13.36 28.95 32.46
C LEU A 226 -12.43 30.09 32.02
N LEU A 227 -11.18 30.12 32.50
CA LEU A 227 -10.18 31.07 32.04
C LEU A 227 -9.63 30.67 30.67
N HIS A 228 -9.39 29.37 30.44
CA HIS A 228 -8.90 28.86 29.16
C HIS A 228 -9.91 29.01 28.01
N LEU A 229 -11.22 29.05 28.29
CA LEU A 229 -12.25 29.32 27.28
C LEU A 229 -12.22 30.76 26.74
N ASN A 230 -11.60 31.69 27.47
CA ASN A 230 -11.41 33.09 27.05
C ASN A 230 -10.06 33.33 26.37
N GLU A 231 -9.24 32.28 26.18
CA GLU A 231 -8.00 32.37 25.42
C GLU A 231 -8.29 32.33 23.91
N PRO A 232 -7.40 32.93 23.08
CA PRO A 232 -7.55 32.86 21.64
C PRO A 232 -7.44 31.41 21.12
N LEU A 233 -8.13 31.12 20.03
CA LEU A 233 -8.22 29.77 19.44
C LEU A 233 -6.87 29.23 18.96
N LEU A 234 -6.03 30.12 18.41
CA LEU A 234 -4.74 29.76 17.81
C LEU A 234 -3.59 30.49 18.51
N ARG A 235 -2.45 29.81 18.62
CA ARG A 235 -1.19 30.39 19.03
C ARG A 235 -0.23 30.39 17.85
N LYS A 236 0.43 31.53 17.60
CA LYS A 236 1.50 31.62 16.60
C LYS A 236 2.80 31.15 17.23
N GLU A 237 3.38 30.06 16.70
CA GLU A 237 4.73 29.61 17.02
C GLU A 237 5.60 29.78 15.76
N ASN A 238 6.49 30.76 15.78
CA ASN A 238 7.29 31.20 14.63
C ASN A 238 6.41 31.62 13.43
N GLU A 239 6.52 30.93 12.29
CA GLU A 239 5.71 31.13 11.08
C GLU A 239 4.44 30.25 11.03
N TYR A 240 4.25 29.33 11.99
CA TYR A 240 3.14 28.38 12.01
C TYR A 240 2.09 28.73 13.06
N TYR A 241 0.85 28.29 12.82
CA TYR A 241 -0.25 28.37 13.77
C TYR A 241 -0.50 27.00 14.40
N ILE A 242 -0.67 26.97 15.72
CA ILE A 242 -1.02 25.77 16.48
C ILE A 242 -2.32 26.04 17.22
N VAL A 243 -3.18 25.03 17.33
CA VAL A 243 -4.41 25.16 18.12
C VAL A 243 -4.01 25.36 19.58
N ASN A 244 -4.47 26.45 20.20
CA ASN A 244 -4.13 26.80 21.58
C ASN A 244 -4.93 25.93 22.55
N ILE A 245 -4.60 24.64 22.59
CA ILE A 245 -5.18 23.67 23.51
C ILE A 245 -4.16 23.38 24.60
N LYS A 246 -4.40 23.93 25.78
CA LYS A 246 -3.72 23.50 26.99
C LYS A 246 -4.14 22.07 27.32
N SER A 247 -3.18 21.21 27.69
CA SER A 247 -3.40 19.80 28.01
C SER A 247 -4.54 19.61 29.00
N GLU A 248 -4.71 20.58 29.89
CA GLU A 248 -5.70 20.68 30.95
C GLU A 248 -7.14 20.75 30.39
N LEU A 249 -7.39 21.53 29.35
CA LEU A 249 -8.71 21.66 28.72
C LEU A 249 -9.09 20.38 27.95
N ALA A 250 -8.12 19.76 27.27
CA ALA A 250 -8.32 18.48 26.58
C ALA A 250 -8.64 17.33 27.56
N THR A 251 -7.94 17.30 28.71
CA THR A 251 -8.26 16.34 29.78
C THR A 251 -9.62 16.60 30.38
N ALA A 252 -10.00 17.86 30.61
CA ALA A 252 -11.29 18.24 31.16
C ALA A 252 -12.46 17.85 30.24
N LEU A 253 -12.32 18.03 28.92
CA LEU A 253 -13.33 17.58 27.93
C LEU A 253 -13.52 16.07 27.98
N HIS A 254 -12.43 15.30 27.97
CA HIS A 254 -12.49 13.84 28.10
C HIS A 254 -13.05 13.39 29.46
N GLU A 255 -12.78 14.12 30.53
CA GLU A 255 -13.32 13.88 31.87
C GLU A 255 -14.83 14.09 31.90
N VAL A 256 -15.31 15.27 31.52
CA VAL A 256 -16.73 15.60 31.55
C VAL A 256 -17.55 14.65 30.67
N MET A 257 -17.04 14.27 29.48
CA MET A 257 -17.71 13.29 28.61
C MET A 257 -17.98 11.95 29.29
N ARG A 258 -17.00 11.42 30.02
CA ARG A 258 -17.09 10.10 30.65
C ARG A 258 -17.77 10.18 32.01
N LEU A 259 -17.69 11.31 32.71
CA LEU A 259 -18.43 11.55 33.95
C LEU A 259 -19.94 11.56 33.70
N TYR A 260 -20.39 12.16 32.60
CA TYR A 260 -21.82 12.18 32.25
C TYR A 260 -22.39 10.79 31.90
N GLN A 261 -21.53 9.82 31.57
CA GLN A 261 -21.94 8.42 31.31
C GLN A 261 -22.15 7.61 32.59
N ILE A 262 -21.79 8.15 33.76
CA ILE A 262 -21.94 7.48 35.05
C ILE A 262 -23.36 7.72 35.59
N PRO A 263 -24.14 6.67 35.86
CA PRO A 263 -25.47 6.82 36.45
C PRO A 263 -25.41 7.40 37.88
N ASN A 264 -26.33 8.31 38.20
CA ASN A 264 -26.54 8.93 39.52
C ASN A 264 -25.45 9.92 40.00
N LEU A 265 -24.60 10.46 39.11
CA LEU A 265 -23.68 11.53 39.47
C LEU A 265 -24.40 12.89 39.43
N ILE A 266 -24.49 13.56 40.59
CA ILE A 266 -25.01 14.94 40.67
C ILE A 266 -23.89 15.90 40.26
N LEU A 267 -24.00 16.47 39.07
CA LEU A 267 -23.06 17.48 38.57
C LEU A 267 -23.54 18.87 38.98
N SER A 268 -22.60 19.81 39.15
CA SER A 268 -22.95 21.22 39.34
C SER A 268 -23.54 21.81 38.04
N PRO A 269 -24.45 22.79 38.11
CA PRO A 269 -25.14 23.35 36.93
C PRO A 269 -24.19 23.86 35.84
N GLU A 270 -23.03 24.40 36.23
CA GLU A 270 -22.00 24.91 35.31
C GLU A 270 -21.35 23.79 34.46
N ILE A 271 -21.21 22.58 35.00
CA ILE A 271 -20.64 21.43 34.28
C ILE A 271 -21.67 20.82 33.33
N GLU A 272 -22.95 20.85 33.69
CA GLU A 272 -24.03 20.43 32.80
C GLU A 272 -24.17 21.36 31.58
N GLU A 273 -24.01 22.68 31.79
CA GLU A 273 -24.00 23.65 30.69
C GLU A 273 -22.77 23.46 29.78
N PHE A 274 -21.60 23.19 30.36
CA PHE A 274 -20.41 22.84 29.60
C PHE A 274 -20.59 21.53 28.80
N TYR A 275 -21.17 20.49 29.41
CA TYR A 275 -21.43 19.20 28.74
C TYR A 275 -22.31 19.36 27.50
N LYS A 276 -23.36 20.18 27.58
CA LYS A 276 -24.24 20.49 26.43
C LYS A 276 -23.49 21.10 25.24
N GLN A 277 -22.31 21.68 25.47
CA GLN A 277 -21.50 22.35 24.46
C GLN A 277 -20.27 21.52 24.02
N ILE A 278 -20.03 20.35 24.63
CA ILE A 278 -18.84 19.52 24.31
C ILE A 278 -18.79 19.14 22.84
N ASP A 279 -19.91 18.73 22.25
CA ASP A 279 -19.96 18.34 20.84
C ASP A 279 -19.52 19.50 19.93
N ARG A 280 -19.92 20.74 20.28
CA ARG A 280 -19.51 21.95 19.56
C ARG A 280 -18.00 22.17 19.70
N PHE A 281 -17.46 22.10 20.92
CA PHE A 281 -16.03 22.27 21.15
C PHE A 281 -15.21 21.23 20.38
N GLN A 282 -15.63 19.97 20.41
CA GLN A 282 -14.96 18.90 19.64
C GLN A 282 -14.93 19.18 18.15
N GLN A 283 -16.04 19.59 17.56
CA GLN A 283 -16.08 19.98 16.14
C GLN A 283 -15.15 21.15 15.85
N GLN A 284 -15.17 22.18 16.71
CA GLN A 284 -14.25 23.32 16.57
C GLN A 284 -12.78 22.89 16.66
N PHE A 285 -12.41 21.97 17.54
CA PHE A 285 -11.04 21.45 17.62
C PHE A 285 -10.63 20.66 16.37
N ILE A 286 -11.51 19.78 15.88
CA ILE A 286 -11.27 19.02 14.65
C ILE A 286 -11.11 19.97 13.46
N ASP A 287 -11.90 21.03 13.41
CA ASP A 287 -11.82 22.06 12.38
C ASP A 287 -10.53 22.88 12.47
N LEU A 288 -10.13 23.32 13.65
CA LEU A 288 -8.91 24.09 13.86
C LEU A 288 -7.64 23.26 13.64
N ASP A 289 -7.64 21.99 14.05
CA ASP A 289 -6.53 21.07 13.80
C ASP A 289 -6.38 20.80 12.29
N TYR A 290 -7.49 20.60 11.58
CA TYR A 290 -7.47 20.49 10.12
C TYR A 290 -6.94 21.78 9.48
N ILE A 291 -7.45 22.96 9.87
CA ILE A 291 -7.01 24.27 9.35
C ILE A 291 -5.50 24.47 9.51
N THR A 292 -4.96 24.22 10.70
CA THR A 292 -3.53 24.43 10.98
C THR A 292 -2.65 23.46 10.19
N LYS A 293 -3.06 22.19 10.08
CA LYS A 293 -2.36 21.17 9.27
C LYS A 293 -2.42 21.48 7.78
N SER A 294 -3.59 21.82 7.24
CA SER A 294 -3.76 22.19 5.83
C SER A 294 -2.95 23.44 5.48
N TYR A 295 -2.95 24.46 6.34
CA TYR A 295 -2.14 25.66 6.12
C TYR A 295 -0.64 25.34 6.07
N ARG A 296 -0.13 24.54 7.02
CA ARG A 296 1.26 24.07 7.00
C ARG A 296 1.56 23.29 5.71
N HIS A 297 0.68 22.37 5.35
CA HIS A 297 0.84 21.54 4.16
C HIS A 297 0.89 22.37 2.87
N ILE A 298 0.06 23.41 2.76
CA ILE A 298 0.14 24.38 1.66
C ILE A 298 1.50 25.09 1.70
N TYR A 299 1.86 25.69 2.84
CA TYR A 299 3.07 26.50 2.97
C TYR A 299 4.35 25.73 2.57
N ASP A 300 4.45 24.47 3.00
CA ASP A 300 5.63 23.63 2.72
C ASP A 300 5.73 23.19 1.23
N ASN A 301 4.65 23.25 0.45
CA ASN A 301 4.59 22.76 -0.94
C ASN A 301 4.48 23.85 -2.02
N VAL A 302 4.39 25.13 -1.63
CA VAL A 302 4.30 26.25 -2.56
C VAL A 302 5.66 26.54 -3.17
N LEU A 303 5.73 26.56 -4.51
CA LEU A 303 6.93 26.97 -5.23
C LEU A 303 7.02 28.50 -5.32
N ILE A 304 8.23 29.01 -5.49
CA ILE A 304 8.51 30.46 -5.63
C ILE A 304 7.72 31.07 -6.79
N ILE A 305 7.54 30.32 -7.88
CA ILE A 305 6.84 30.76 -9.10
C ILE A 305 5.31 30.75 -8.90
N GLU A 306 4.80 29.87 -8.04
CA GLU A 306 3.38 29.75 -7.74
C GLU A 306 2.92 30.73 -6.66
N TYR A 307 3.80 31.09 -5.73
CA TYR A 307 3.48 31.99 -4.61
C TYR A 307 2.82 33.30 -5.06
N PRO A 308 3.31 34.02 -6.09
CA PRO A 308 2.67 35.23 -6.58
C PRO A 308 1.23 35.03 -7.06
N LEU A 309 0.88 33.87 -7.63
CA LEU A 309 -0.47 33.57 -8.11
C LEU A 309 -1.47 33.39 -6.95
N ILE A 310 -1.01 32.78 -5.86
CA ILE A 310 -1.87 32.47 -4.71
C ILE A 310 -1.81 33.52 -3.61
N ARG A 311 -0.95 34.53 -3.73
CA ARG A 311 -0.65 35.51 -2.67
C ARG A 311 -1.89 36.22 -2.13
N GLU A 312 -2.81 36.66 -2.98
CA GLU A 312 -4.01 37.36 -2.54
C GLU A 312 -4.96 36.46 -1.73
N GLU A 313 -5.16 35.22 -2.17
CA GLU A 313 -5.98 34.25 -1.43
C GLU A 313 -5.29 33.81 -0.13
N LEU A 314 -3.97 33.59 -0.17
CA LEU A 314 -3.17 33.17 0.98
C LEU A 314 -3.10 34.28 2.05
N THR A 315 -2.91 35.54 1.67
CA THR A 315 -2.97 36.67 2.62
C THR A 315 -4.35 36.84 3.24
N THR A 316 -5.43 36.54 2.50
CA THR A 316 -6.79 36.52 3.06
C THR A 316 -6.94 35.43 4.12
N ILE A 317 -6.38 34.24 3.88
CA ILE A 317 -6.34 33.14 4.84
C ILE A 317 -5.49 33.53 6.06
N GLU A 318 -4.30 34.09 5.86
CA GLU A 318 -3.40 34.55 6.94
C GLU A 318 -4.07 35.62 7.81
N ASN A 319 -4.74 36.61 7.22
CA ASN A 319 -5.50 37.63 7.95
C ASN A 319 -6.62 37.01 8.80
N ASN A 320 -7.27 35.94 8.34
CA ASN A 320 -8.29 35.23 9.11
C ASN A 320 -7.67 34.36 10.21
N LEU A 321 -6.51 33.74 9.95
CA LEU A 321 -5.74 33.01 10.96
C LEU A 321 -5.23 33.96 12.07
N GLU A 322 -4.82 35.17 11.71
CA GLU A 322 -4.41 36.21 12.66
C GLU A 322 -5.59 36.72 13.49
N LYS A 323 -6.77 36.90 12.89
CA LYS A 323 -8.00 37.17 13.66
C LYS A 323 -8.33 36.04 14.63
N ALA A 324 -8.12 34.78 14.22
CA ALA A 324 -8.33 33.62 15.08
C ALA A 324 -7.31 33.51 16.23
N SER A 325 -6.11 34.09 16.08
CA SER A 325 -5.08 34.10 17.12
C SER A 325 -5.15 35.29 18.08
N THR A 326 -5.92 36.33 17.75
CA THR A 326 -5.96 37.59 18.53
C THR A 326 -7.33 37.88 19.15
N ILE A 327 -8.41 37.65 18.42
CA ILE A 327 -9.74 38.16 18.79
C ILE A 327 -10.74 37.04 19.08
N VAL A 328 -10.68 35.92 18.34
CA VAL A 328 -11.67 34.85 18.47
C VAL A 328 -11.28 33.92 19.61
N THR A 329 -12.21 33.71 20.54
CA THR A 329 -12.08 32.83 21.71
C THR A 329 -13.04 31.64 21.61
N PHE A 330 -12.87 30.64 22.48
CA PHE A 330 -13.77 29.49 22.55
C PHE A 330 -15.17 29.84 23.11
N ASN A 331 -15.35 30.99 23.76
CA ASN A 331 -16.61 31.39 24.40
C ASN A 331 -17.79 31.67 23.43
N ILE A 332 -19.01 31.50 23.95
CA ILE A 332 -20.32 31.39 23.28
C ILE A 332 -20.78 32.69 22.60
N ASP A 333 -20.39 33.85 23.13
CA ASP A 333 -20.96 35.16 22.75
C ASP A 333 -20.52 35.69 21.37
N THR A 334 -19.72 34.93 20.64
CA THR A 334 -19.18 35.34 19.33
C THR A 334 -19.62 34.37 18.24
N ASP A 335 -19.77 34.88 17.00
CA ASP A 335 -19.97 34.12 15.76
C ASP A 335 -18.78 33.16 15.42
N SER A 336 -18.06 32.66 16.43
CA SER A 336 -16.89 31.80 16.38
C SER A 336 -17.10 30.47 15.63
N PRO A 337 -18.22 29.71 15.78
CA PRO A 337 -18.36 28.44 15.08
C PRO A 337 -18.60 28.67 13.58
N ASP A 338 -19.35 29.71 13.22
CA ASP A 338 -19.59 30.09 11.83
C ASP A 338 -18.34 30.70 11.19
N PHE A 339 -17.52 31.40 11.96
CA PHE A 339 -16.20 31.85 11.52
C PHE A 339 -15.25 30.66 11.24
N ILE A 340 -15.11 29.72 12.18
CA ILE A 340 -14.27 28.52 12.02
C ILE A 340 -14.73 27.69 10.83
N ARG A 341 -16.04 27.45 10.70
CA ARG A 341 -16.60 26.70 9.57
C ARG A 341 -16.33 27.40 8.24
N ARG A 342 -16.50 28.72 8.16
CA ARG A 342 -16.16 29.50 6.95
C ARG A 342 -14.67 29.38 6.64
N LEU A 343 -13.80 29.56 7.62
CA LEU A 343 -12.35 29.44 7.45
C LEU A 343 -11.94 28.04 6.98
N ARG A 344 -12.54 26.99 7.57
CA ARG A 344 -12.35 25.60 7.15
C ARG A 344 -12.75 25.41 5.70
N THR A 345 -13.92 25.90 5.30
CA THR A 345 -14.38 25.78 3.90
C THR A 345 -13.45 26.53 2.93
N THR A 346 -12.98 27.72 3.30
CA THR A 346 -12.06 28.51 2.46
C THR A 346 -10.71 27.81 2.28
N ILE A 347 -10.12 27.31 3.38
CA ILE A 347 -8.84 26.60 3.33
C ILE A 347 -8.97 25.27 2.61
N SER A 348 -10.06 24.52 2.83
CA SER A 348 -10.29 23.24 2.16
C SER A 348 -10.51 23.40 0.65
N ASP A 349 -11.27 24.41 0.21
CA ASP A 349 -11.42 24.74 -1.20
C ASP A 349 -10.08 25.14 -1.83
N PHE A 350 -9.34 26.03 -1.16
CA PHE A 350 -8.03 26.46 -1.61
C PHE A 350 -7.03 25.30 -1.71
N GLU A 351 -6.94 24.48 -0.66
CA GLU A 351 -6.09 23.27 -0.61
C GLU A 351 -6.43 22.33 -1.77
N ALA A 352 -7.72 22.00 -1.95
CA ALA A 352 -8.17 21.12 -3.02
C ALA A 352 -7.81 21.66 -4.42
N ARG A 353 -8.00 22.96 -4.67
CA ARG A 353 -7.66 23.59 -5.95
C ARG A 353 -6.15 23.61 -6.18
N PHE A 354 -5.37 24.01 -5.17
CA PHE A 354 -3.92 24.10 -5.24
C PHE A 354 -3.31 22.72 -5.51
N PHE A 355 -3.61 21.71 -4.71
CA PHE A 355 -3.07 20.37 -4.93
C PHE A 355 -3.60 19.70 -6.21
N LYS A 356 -4.80 20.06 -6.68
CA LYS A 356 -5.25 19.61 -8.00
C LYS A 356 -4.40 20.22 -9.12
N SER A 357 -4.01 21.50 -9.02
CA SER A 357 -3.10 22.11 -10.01
C SER A 357 -1.71 21.47 -10.02
N LYS A 358 -1.20 21.04 -8.85
CA LYS A 358 0.03 20.24 -8.72
C LYS A 358 -0.10 18.86 -9.38
N SER A 359 -1.14 18.10 -9.01
CA SER A 359 -1.42 16.79 -9.61
C SER A 359 -1.61 16.87 -11.12
N ASN A 360 -2.14 18.00 -11.62
CA ASN A 360 -2.26 18.26 -13.05
C ASN A 360 -0.89 18.36 -13.75
N LEU A 361 0.14 18.92 -13.10
CA LEU A 361 1.52 18.91 -13.63
C LEU A 361 2.09 17.50 -13.69
N ASP A 362 1.85 16.68 -12.66
CA ASP A 362 2.25 15.26 -12.67
C ASP A 362 1.53 14.50 -13.80
N ASP A 363 0.25 14.79 -14.03
CA ASP A 363 -0.53 14.22 -15.12
C ASP A 363 0.04 14.62 -16.49
N MET A 364 0.48 15.87 -16.67
CA MET A 364 1.15 16.34 -17.90
C MET A 364 2.43 15.54 -18.17
N GLN A 365 3.30 15.41 -17.17
CA GLN A 365 4.52 14.61 -17.28
C GLN A 365 4.20 13.14 -17.58
N ARG A 366 3.17 12.57 -16.95
CA ARG A 366 2.76 11.18 -17.18
C ARG A 366 2.28 10.96 -18.61
N ILE A 367 1.56 11.92 -19.20
CA ILE A 367 1.13 11.87 -20.60
C ILE A 367 2.35 11.81 -21.52
N LEU A 368 3.35 12.66 -21.29
CA LEU A 368 4.56 12.71 -22.12
C LEU A 368 5.47 11.49 -21.93
N LYS A 369 5.65 11.02 -20.69
CA LYS A 369 6.43 9.81 -20.38
C LYS A 369 5.86 8.53 -21.01
N HIS A 370 4.59 8.53 -21.44
CA HIS A 370 4.03 7.43 -22.22
C HIS A 370 4.84 7.14 -23.50
N PHE A 371 5.37 8.18 -24.14
CA PHE A 371 6.12 8.08 -25.39
C PHE A 371 7.53 7.49 -25.22
N LEU A 372 8.04 7.40 -23.99
CA LEU A 372 9.30 6.73 -23.67
C LEU A 372 9.21 5.21 -23.61
N LYS A 373 8.00 4.65 -23.66
CA LYS A 373 7.80 3.18 -23.59
C LYS A 373 8.21 2.47 -24.88
N THR A 374 8.11 3.15 -26.01
CA THR A 374 8.38 2.58 -27.33
C THR A 374 9.08 3.61 -28.20
N ALA A 375 10.25 3.25 -28.75
CA ALA A 375 10.94 4.09 -29.72
C ALA A 375 10.06 4.27 -30.97
N LEU A 376 10.17 5.42 -31.62
CA LEU A 376 9.48 5.76 -32.87
C LEU A 376 9.83 4.75 -33.97
N PHE A 377 11.12 4.42 -34.09
CA PHE A 377 11.61 3.40 -35.00
C PHE A 377 12.19 2.25 -34.19
N SER A 378 11.65 1.05 -34.42
CA SER A 378 12.05 -0.18 -33.74
C SER A 378 12.03 -1.36 -34.72
N ARG A 379 12.72 -2.44 -34.36
CA ARG A 379 12.70 -3.72 -35.09
C ARG A 379 11.27 -4.29 -35.12
N GLY A 380 10.96 -5.14 -36.10
CA GLY A 380 9.68 -5.83 -36.18
C GLY A 380 9.37 -6.71 -34.96
N GLU A 381 8.09 -6.83 -34.60
CA GLU A 381 7.64 -7.61 -33.43
C GLU A 381 7.75 -9.13 -33.65
N THR A 382 7.86 -9.60 -34.91
CA THR A 382 8.00 -11.02 -35.24
C THR A 382 9.46 -11.44 -35.35
N ARG A 383 9.78 -12.64 -34.85
CA ARG A 383 11.14 -13.23 -34.83
C ARG A 383 11.85 -13.33 -36.20
N GLN A 384 11.13 -13.10 -37.30
CA GLN A 384 11.62 -13.32 -38.66
C GLN A 384 12.35 -12.10 -39.26
N ASP A 385 12.06 -10.87 -38.82
CA ASP A 385 12.65 -9.65 -39.39
C ASP A 385 13.55 -8.93 -38.38
N PRO A 386 14.87 -9.21 -38.37
CA PRO A 386 15.79 -8.55 -37.45
C PRO A 386 16.07 -7.10 -37.82
N LEU A 387 15.69 -6.61 -39.00
CA LEU A 387 16.06 -5.29 -39.50
C LEU A 387 15.16 -4.18 -38.94
N LEU A 388 15.62 -2.93 -39.04
CA LEU A 388 14.79 -1.76 -38.80
C LEU A 388 13.71 -1.66 -39.88
N ILE A 389 12.48 -1.35 -39.48
CA ILE A 389 11.37 -1.21 -40.42
C ILE A 389 11.44 0.15 -41.09
N VAL A 390 12.03 0.18 -42.29
CA VAL A 390 12.19 1.39 -43.11
C VAL A 390 10.99 1.62 -44.04
N TYR A 391 10.32 0.56 -44.50
CA TYR A 391 9.24 0.66 -45.49
C TYR A 391 7.89 1.13 -44.91
N GLU A 392 7.57 0.80 -43.65
CA GLU A 392 6.35 1.26 -42.95
C GLU A 392 6.58 2.56 -42.14
N LYS A 393 7.68 3.28 -42.42
CA LYS A 393 8.09 4.46 -41.65
C LYS A 393 7.00 5.54 -41.61
N GLU A 394 6.29 5.73 -42.73
CA GLU A 394 5.32 6.82 -42.87
C GLU A 394 4.09 6.61 -41.98
N ASP A 395 3.52 5.40 -41.98
CA ASP A 395 2.35 5.07 -41.16
C ASP A 395 2.67 5.16 -39.65
N ARG A 396 3.85 4.71 -39.23
CA ARG A 396 4.30 4.81 -37.84
C ARG A 396 4.48 6.26 -37.41
N VAL A 397 5.14 7.07 -38.24
CA VAL A 397 5.34 8.49 -37.99
C VAL A 397 3.99 9.20 -37.94
N LEU A 398 3.07 8.93 -38.88
CA LEU A 398 1.72 9.50 -38.89
C LEU A 398 0.94 9.14 -37.62
N LYS A 399 0.95 7.87 -37.22
CA LYS A 399 0.29 7.41 -35.99
C LYS A 399 0.86 8.12 -34.76
N ARG A 400 2.18 8.13 -34.58
CA ARG A 400 2.83 8.79 -33.45
C ARG A 400 2.56 10.29 -33.44
N ASN A 401 2.60 10.95 -34.60
CA ASN A 401 2.32 12.37 -34.71
C ASN A 401 0.88 12.72 -34.32
N ASN A 402 -0.09 11.88 -34.66
CA ASN A 402 -1.48 12.07 -34.23
C ASN A 402 -1.63 11.88 -32.71
N GLU A 403 -0.99 10.85 -32.13
CA GLU A 403 -0.96 10.66 -30.66
C GLU A 403 -0.34 11.86 -29.93
N LEU A 404 0.74 12.43 -30.48
CA LEU A 404 1.41 13.61 -29.93
C LEU A 404 0.56 14.88 -30.04
N ARG A 405 -0.18 15.05 -31.15
CA ARG A 405 -1.15 16.16 -31.29
C ARG A 405 -2.27 16.05 -30.26
N ASP A 406 -2.82 14.85 -30.08
CA ASP A 406 -3.87 14.60 -29.08
C ASP A 406 -3.34 14.84 -27.66
N ALA A 407 -2.09 14.45 -27.38
CA ALA A 407 -1.41 14.77 -26.13
C ALA A 407 -1.28 16.29 -25.94
N GLY A 408 -0.84 17.02 -26.98
CA GLY A 408 -0.74 18.48 -26.95
C GLY A 408 -2.05 19.19 -26.63
N LEU A 409 -3.18 18.74 -27.21
CA LEU A 409 -4.51 19.26 -26.88
C LEU A 409 -4.88 19.02 -25.42
N ARG A 410 -4.58 17.82 -24.89
CA ARG A 410 -4.81 17.51 -23.47
C ARG A 410 -3.96 18.38 -22.55
N LEU A 411 -2.70 18.64 -22.88
CA LEU A 411 -1.83 19.54 -22.10
C LEU A 411 -2.39 20.96 -22.07
N GLN A 412 -2.87 21.48 -23.20
CA GLN A 412 -3.55 22.78 -23.23
C GLN A 412 -4.81 22.81 -22.35
N ASP A 413 -5.61 21.75 -22.36
CA ASP A 413 -6.80 21.66 -21.51
C ASP A 413 -6.46 21.57 -20.02
N ILE A 414 -5.40 20.85 -19.66
CA ILE A 414 -4.89 20.82 -18.28
C ILE A 414 -4.37 22.21 -17.88
N LEU A 415 -3.68 22.92 -18.76
CA LEU A 415 -3.21 24.29 -18.47
C LEU A 415 -4.38 25.26 -18.26
N LYS A 416 -5.44 25.17 -19.08
CA LYS A 416 -6.68 25.93 -18.89
C LYS A 416 -7.36 25.60 -17.55
N GLN A 417 -7.35 24.32 -17.15
CA GLN A 417 -7.85 23.92 -15.83
C GLN A 417 -7.00 24.53 -14.71
N ASN A 418 -5.67 24.52 -14.82
CA ASN A 418 -4.79 25.15 -13.83
C ASN A 418 -5.04 26.65 -13.72
N LYS A 419 -5.29 27.34 -14.83
CA LYS A 419 -5.70 28.76 -14.81
C LYS A 419 -6.95 28.98 -13.96
N TRP A 420 -7.99 28.15 -14.15
CA TRP A 420 -9.22 28.23 -13.38
C TRP A 420 -9.01 27.87 -11.90
N LEU A 421 -8.25 26.81 -11.61
CA LEU A 421 -7.95 26.35 -10.26
C LEU A 421 -7.18 27.42 -9.46
N LEU A 422 -6.22 28.09 -10.09
CA LEU A 422 -5.40 29.14 -9.47
C LEU A 422 -6.05 30.52 -9.55
N LYS A 423 -7.22 30.66 -10.19
CA LYS A 423 -7.93 31.92 -10.43
C LYS A 423 -7.03 33.01 -11.05
N ALA A 424 -6.12 32.58 -11.93
CA ALA A 424 -5.12 33.45 -12.53
C ALA A 424 -5.70 34.27 -13.69
N ASP A 425 -5.23 35.51 -13.83
CA ASP A 425 -5.50 36.34 -15.00
C ASP A 425 -4.55 35.98 -16.16
N ALA A 426 -5.11 35.73 -17.35
CA ALA A 426 -4.34 35.29 -18.52
C ALA A 426 -3.33 36.33 -18.99
N ASP A 427 -3.68 37.61 -18.86
CA ASP A 427 -2.87 38.69 -19.42
C ASP A 427 -1.75 39.12 -18.46
N SER A 428 -1.79 38.64 -17.22
CA SER A 428 -0.81 38.96 -16.18
C SER A 428 0.56 38.36 -16.47
N ASP A 429 1.62 39.13 -16.19
CA ASP A 429 2.99 38.63 -16.32
C ASP A 429 3.31 37.52 -15.31
N ILE A 430 2.57 37.49 -14.20
CA ILE A 430 2.66 36.42 -13.20
C ILE A 430 2.17 35.09 -13.79
N TRP A 431 1.03 35.08 -14.48
CA TRP A 431 0.54 33.89 -15.17
C TRP A 431 1.49 33.44 -16.27
N LYS A 432 2.02 34.37 -17.07
CA LYS A 432 3.01 34.04 -18.12
C LYS A 432 4.25 33.36 -17.54
N ALA A 433 4.77 33.84 -16.41
CA ALA A 433 5.90 33.20 -15.73
C ALA A 433 5.58 31.77 -15.25
N TYR A 434 4.34 31.51 -14.79
CA TYR A 434 3.90 30.15 -14.48
C TYR A 434 3.75 29.29 -15.74
N VAL A 435 3.22 29.85 -16.84
CA VAL A 435 3.15 29.16 -18.12
C VAL A 435 4.55 28.80 -18.62
N ASP A 436 5.53 29.70 -18.48
CA ASP A 436 6.93 29.43 -18.84
C ASP A 436 7.52 28.27 -18.04
N TYR A 437 7.23 28.21 -16.74
CA TYR A 437 7.62 27.07 -15.89
C TYR A 437 6.98 25.75 -16.36
N VAL A 438 5.69 25.76 -16.73
CA VAL A 438 5.02 24.56 -17.27
C VAL A 438 5.58 24.21 -18.66
N ASP A 439 5.90 25.21 -19.47
CA ASP A 439 6.50 25.07 -20.80
C ASP A 439 7.88 24.40 -20.70
N GLU A 440 8.69 24.77 -19.70
CA GLU A 440 9.98 24.15 -19.40
C GLU A 440 9.84 22.66 -19.06
N ILE A 441 8.84 22.28 -18.26
CA ILE A 441 8.54 20.86 -17.96
C ILE A 441 8.23 20.07 -19.26
N VAL A 442 7.53 20.69 -20.21
CA VAL A 442 7.22 20.06 -21.50
C VAL A 442 8.49 19.95 -22.36
N ILE A 443 9.35 20.97 -22.36
CA ILE A 443 10.65 20.95 -23.06
C ILE A 443 11.52 19.81 -22.53
N GLU A 444 11.68 19.70 -21.21
CA GLU A 444 12.45 18.61 -20.58
C GLU A 444 11.89 17.24 -20.98
N SER A 445 10.56 17.07 -20.93
CA SER A 445 9.92 15.82 -21.31
C SER A 445 10.10 15.47 -22.79
N LEU A 446 10.08 16.47 -23.69
CA LEU A 446 10.33 16.27 -25.12
C LEU A 446 11.81 15.97 -25.40
N TYR A 447 12.72 16.61 -24.66
CA TYR A 447 14.15 16.27 -24.69
C TYR A 447 14.35 14.79 -24.36
N GLU A 448 13.76 14.29 -23.27
CA GLU A 448 13.85 12.87 -22.88
C GLU A 448 13.34 11.95 -24.01
N ILE A 449 12.25 12.33 -24.69
CA ILE A 449 11.68 11.54 -25.80
C ILE A 449 12.63 11.48 -26.99
N ILE A 450 13.19 12.63 -27.41
CA ILE A 450 14.14 12.66 -28.53
C ILE A 450 15.41 11.91 -28.16
N GLU A 451 15.95 12.18 -26.97
CA GLU A 451 17.15 11.53 -26.45
C GLU A 451 16.99 10.00 -26.44
N TYR A 452 15.87 9.49 -25.92
CA TYR A 452 15.57 8.06 -25.90
C TYR A 452 15.60 7.44 -27.30
N ASN A 453 15.01 8.12 -28.30
CA ASN A 453 15.00 7.64 -29.68
C ASN A 453 16.38 7.66 -30.33
N LEU A 454 17.19 8.69 -30.08
CA LEU A 454 18.56 8.78 -30.59
C LEU A 454 19.47 7.74 -29.92
N ASN A 455 19.34 7.56 -28.61
CA ASN A 455 20.07 6.55 -27.87
C ASN A 455 19.71 5.14 -28.34
N TYR A 456 18.44 4.88 -28.66
CA TYR A 456 18.03 3.61 -29.27
C TYR A 456 18.82 3.33 -30.55
N LEU A 457 18.92 4.29 -31.48
CA LEU A 457 19.71 4.12 -32.71
C LEU A 457 21.21 3.93 -32.43
N LEU A 458 21.76 4.65 -31.45
CA LEU A 458 23.16 4.50 -31.03
C LEU A 458 23.43 3.12 -30.42
N GLU A 459 22.53 2.60 -29.60
CA GLU A 459 22.67 1.27 -29.01
C GLU A 459 22.48 0.16 -30.04
N GLU A 460 21.60 0.35 -31.02
CA GLU A 460 21.37 -0.64 -32.09
C GLU A 460 22.49 -0.65 -33.14
N SER A 461 23.26 0.44 -33.26
CA SER A 461 24.42 0.58 -34.15
C SER A 461 25.77 0.41 -33.43
N ASP A 462 25.78 -0.09 -32.19
CA ASP A 462 27.02 -0.25 -31.44
C ASP A 462 27.73 -1.58 -31.79
N PRO A 463 28.95 -1.54 -32.35
CA PRO A 463 29.68 -2.75 -32.73
C PRO A 463 30.05 -3.62 -31.52
N THR A 464 30.21 -3.02 -30.33
CA THR A 464 30.61 -3.73 -29.10
C THR A 464 29.50 -4.59 -28.51
N LEU A 465 28.24 -4.21 -28.77
CA LEU A 465 27.07 -4.94 -28.27
C LEU A 465 26.73 -6.18 -29.11
N ASN A 466 27.33 -6.31 -30.30
CA ASN A 466 27.15 -7.42 -31.23
C ASN A 466 25.67 -7.83 -31.42
N LYS A 467 24.82 -6.82 -31.58
CA LYS A 467 23.39 -7.02 -31.86
C LYS A 467 23.22 -7.53 -33.30
N ARG A 468 22.02 -8.01 -33.63
CA ARG A 468 21.70 -8.41 -35.02
C ARG A 468 21.80 -7.19 -35.94
N PRO A 469 22.05 -7.37 -37.26
CA PRO A 469 22.13 -6.26 -38.20
C PRO A 469 20.89 -5.36 -38.14
N LEU A 470 21.09 -4.05 -38.23
CA LEU A 470 20.05 -3.02 -38.18
C LEU A 470 19.54 -2.68 -39.58
N PHE A 471 20.44 -2.57 -40.56
CA PHE A 471 20.12 -2.26 -41.95
C PHE A 471 20.63 -3.35 -42.89
N GLU A 472 19.97 -3.48 -44.04
CA GLU A 472 20.43 -4.33 -45.14
C GLU A 472 20.54 -3.51 -46.43
N VAL A 473 21.59 -3.78 -47.19
CA VAL A 473 21.82 -3.24 -48.53
C VAL A 473 22.21 -4.38 -49.46
N GLN A 474 21.78 -4.34 -50.72
CA GLN A 474 22.10 -5.38 -51.69
C GLN A 474 23.15 -4.88 -52.67
N LEU A 475 24.16 -5.71 -52.96
CA LEU A 475 25.11 -5.43 -54.05
C LEU A 475 24.60 -6.09 -55.33
N ILE A 476 24.36 -5.27 -56.36
CA ILE A 476 23.75 -5.70 -57.62
C ILE A 476 24.62 -5.21 -58.79
N LEU A 477 24.85 -6.08 -59.77
CA LEU A 477 25.35 -5.67 -61.08
C LEU A 477 24.15 -5.34 -61.97
N ASP A 478 24.02 -4.06 -62.33
CA ASP A 478 22.98 -3.59 -63.27
C ASP A 478 23.66 -3.18 -64.59
N ASP A 479 23.37 -3.94 -65.64
CA ASP A 479 24.03 -3.89 -66.95
C ASP A 479 25.56 -4.02 -66.89
N LEU A 480 26.28 -2.90 -66.70
CA LEU A 480 27.74 -2.82 -66.64
C LEU A 480 28.26 -2.19 -65.34
N ASP A 481 27.36 -1.69 -64.49
CA ASP A 481 27.71 -0.94 -63.29
C ASP A 481 27.38 -1.73 -62.02
N LEU A 482 28.39 -1.84 -61.16
CA LEU A 482 28.24 -2.42 -59.83
C LEU A 482 27.68 -1.35 -58.89
N ARG A 483 26.52 -1.60 -58.27
CA ARG A 483 25.88 -0.63 -57.37
C ARG A 483 25.21 -1.26 -56.16
N PHE A 484 25.14 -0.47 -55.09
CA PHE A 484 24.36 -0.80 -53.91
C PHE A 484 22.90 -0.37 -54.06
N ASN A 485 21.97 -1.17 -53.54
CA ASN A 485 20.56 -0.84 -53.42
C ASN A 485 20.06 -1.09 -51.99
N PRO A 486 19.72 -0.05 -51.20
CA PRO A 486 19.84 1.38 -51.51
C PRO A 486 21.29 1.84 -51.73
N THR A 487 21.47 2.97 -52.42
CA THR A 487 22.81 3.50 -52.75
C THR A 487 23.59 3.93 -51.51
N LEU A 488 24.91 3.69 -51.52
CA LEU A 488 25.84 4.18 -50.50
C LEU A 488 26.57 5.47 -50.93
N GLU A 489 26.12 6.11 -52.01
CA GLU A 489 26.69 7.36 -52.53
C GLU A 489 26.06 8.58 -51.85
N PHE A 490 26.89 9.57 -51.50
CA PHE A 490 26.42 10.83 -50.93
C PHE A 490 25.61 11.65 -51.94
N GLY A 491 24.54 12.31 -51.46
CA GLY A 491 23.70 13.18 -52.28
C GLY A 491 22.66 12.47 -53.15
N SER A 492 22.60 11.13 -53.11
CA SER A 492 21.56 10.35 -53.77
C SER A 492 20.25 10.36 -52.95
N ALA A 493 19.14 10.72 -53.58
CA ALA A 493 17.82 10.65 -52.96
C ALA A 493 17.46 9.18 -52.70
N ASN A 494 16.95 8.86 -51.50
CA ASN A 494 16.71 7.49 -51.03
C ASN A 494 17.97 6.62 -50.86
N GLY A 495 19.18 7.20 -50.86
CA GLY A 495 20.38 6.51 -50.41
C GLY A 495 20.35 6.21 -48.91
N LEU A 496 21.20 5.30 -48.43
CA LEU A 496 21.22 4.91 -47.01
C LEU A 496 21.44 6.13 -46.08
N TYR A 497 22.29 7.08 -46.49
CA TYR A 497 22.54 8.32 -45.76
C TYR A 497 21.27 9.17 -45.59
N ASP A 498 20.53 9.38 -46.68
CA ASP A 498 19.28 10.16 -46.71
C ASP A 498 18.18 9.47 -45.90
N ILE A 499 18.12 8.13 -45.96
CA ILE A 499 17.19 7.34 -45.14
C ILE A 499 17.44 7.60 -43.65
N VAL A 500 18.68 7.49 -43.17
CA VAL A 500 19.00 7.68 -41.75
C VAL A 500 18.83 9.14 -41.33
N ASP A 501 19.24 10.11 -42.14
CA ASP A 501 19.01 11.53 -41.84
C ASP A 501 17.52 11.85 -41.75
N THR A 502 16.70 11.26 -42.64
CA THR A 502 15.23 11.37 -42.59
C THR A 502 14.65 10.74 -41.32
N LEU A 503 15.17 9.60 -40.85
CA LEU A 503 14.75 9.00 -39.59
C LEU A 503 15.04 9.93 -38.41
N ILE A 504 16.26 10.48 -38.35
CA ILE A 504 16.64 11.43 -37.30
C ILE A 504 15.77 12.69 -37.39
N GLY A 505 15.57 13.25 -38.58
CA GLY A 505 14.69 14.40 -38.79
C GLY A 505 13.26 14.14 -38.32
N ASN A 506 12.71 12.94 -38.56
CA ASN A 506 11.41 12.55 -38.04
C ASN A 506 11.38 12.42 -36.51
N ILE A 507 12.48 12.01 -35.87
CA ILE A 507 12.59 11.98 -34.41
C ILE A 507 12.47 13.40 -33.85
N PHE A 508 13.21 14.37 -34.38
CA PHE A 508 13.14 15.77 -33.94
C PHE A 508 11.78 16.41 -34.25
N ARG A 509 11.18 16.07 -35.40
CA ARG A 509 9.86 16.58 -35.82
C ARG A 509 8.72 16.20 -34.87
N GLN A 510 8.90 15.20 -34.00
CA GLN A 510 7.93 14.89 -32.94
C GLN A 510 7.62 16.12 -32.07
N ALA A 511 8.62 16.96 -31.80
CA ALA A 511 8.46 18.19 -31.01
C ALA A 511 7.68 19.28 -31.75
N ALA A 512 7.58 19.22 -33.08
CA ALA A 512 6.70 20.10 -33.86
C ALA A 512 5.23 19.70 -33.81
N MET A 513 4.91 18.48 -33.36
CA MET A 513 3.52 18.01 -33.29
C MET A 513 2.78 18.54 -32.07
N LEU A 514 3.50 19.01 -31.06
CA LEU A 514 2.92 19.65 -29.89
C LEU A 514 2.85 21.16 -30.10
N PRO A 515 1.65 21.76 -29.96
CA PRO A 515 1.56 23.21 -29.92
C PRO A 515 2.23 23.73 -28.65
N ARG A 516 2.97 24.83 -28.78
CA ARG A 516 3.61 25.50 -27.65
C ARG A 516 2.56 25.98 -26.64
N LEU A 517 2.79 25.73 -25.35
CA LEU A 517 1.94 26.22 -24.26
C LEU A 517 2.18 27.70 -23.98
N ALA A 518 3.44 28.14 -24.00
CA ALA A 518 3.83 29.55 -23.89
C ALA A 518 3.57 30.33 -25.19
N GLU A 519 2.31 30.67 -25.47
CA GLU A 519 1.91 31.43 -26.66
C GLU A 519 2.64 32.79 -26.77
N HIS A 520 3.01 33.38 -25.63
CA HIS A 520 3.75 34.65 -25.57
C HIS A 520 5.21 34.55 -25.99
N SER A 521 5.78 33.35 -26.11
CA SER A 521 7.14 33.13 -26.63
C SER A 521 7.26 33.46 -28.12
N GLY A 522 6.15 33.54 -28.85
CA GLY A 522 6.12 33.76 -30.30
C GLY A 522 6.46 32.51 -31.13
N GLN A 523 6.87 31.41 -30.49
CA GLN A 523 7.12 30.14 -31.15
C GLN A 523 5.85 29.27 -31.23
N LYS A 524 5.66 28.56 -32.34
CA LYS A 524 4.48 27.69 -32.53
C LYS A 524 4.62 26.30 -31.89
N HIS A 525 5.86 25.83 -31.75
CA HIS A 525 6.18 24.47 -31.33
C HIS A 525 7.60 24.40 -30.77
N TYR A 526 7.96 23.26 -30.17
CA TYR A 526 9.21 23.08 -29.42
C TYR A 526 10.42 22.63 -30.26
N GLN A 527 10.24 22.35 -31.56
CA GLN A 527 11.31 21.76 -32.39
C GLN A 527 12.60 22.60 -32.41
N ASN A 528 12.51 23.92 -32.58
CA ASN A 528 13.70 24.78 -32.70
C ASN A 528 14.54 24.76 -31.42
N ASP A 529 13.88 24.86 -30.25
CA ASP A 529 14.57 24.83 -28.96
C ASP A 529 15.38 23.52 -28.78
N LEU A 530 14.81 22.38 -29.19
CA LEU A 530 15.46 21.07 -29.08
C LEU A 530 16.54 20.86 -30.15
N GLU A 531 16.38 21.44 -31.35
CA GLU A 531 17.40 21.41 -32.39
C GLU A 531 18.61 22.30 -32.06
N GLU A 532 18.46 23.32 -31.21
CA GLU A 532 19.56 24.14 -30.73
C GLU A 532 20.33 23.47 -29.57
N MET A 533 19.76 22.45 -28.92
CA MET A 533 20.41 21.73 -27.81
C MET A 533 21.61 20.93 -28.29
N LYS A 534 22.77 21.24 -27.72
CA LYS A 534 24.05 20.66 -28.12
C LYS A 534 24.09 19.15 -27.89
N GLU A 535 23.56 18.69 -26.77
CA GLU A 535 23.58 17.29 -26.36
C GLU A 535 22.83 16.39 -27.35
N LEU A 536 21.71 16.85 -27.92
CA LEU A 536 20.96 16.12 -28.93
C LEU A 536 21.68 16.13 -30.28
N ASN A 537 22.28 17.26 -30.64
CA ASN A 537 23.08 17.39 -31.85
C ASN A 537 24.34 16.51 -31.82
N ASP A 538 25.02 16.42 -30.67
CA ASP A 538 26.21 15.57 -30.50
C ASP A 538 25.84 14.09 -30.74
N ARG A 539 24.66 13.65 -30.28
CA ARG A 539 24.14 12.29 -30.57
C ARG A 539 23.81 12.10 -32.04
N ARG A 540 23.14 13.07 -32.68
CA ARG A 540 22.89 13.06 -34.13
C ARG A 540 24.19 12.93 -34.92
N LEU A 541 25.19 13.75 -34.62
CA LEU A 541 26.49 13.72 -35.28
C LEU A 541 27.17 12.36 -35.12
N LYS A 542 27.15 11.78 -33.91
CA LYS A 542 27.71 10.46 -33.65
C LYS A 542 27.04 9.34 -34.45
N ILE A 543 25.72 9.38 -34.62
CA ILE A 543 25.00 8.41 -35.49
C ILE A 543 25.47 8.57 -36.94
N MET A 544 25.55 9.81 -37.43
CA MET A 544 25.94 10.09 -38.82
C MET A 544 27.42 9.78 -39.10
N GLU A 545 28.31 9.95 -38.12
CA GLU A 545 29.71 9.56 -38.20
C GLU A 545 29.86 8.04 -38.32
N ARG A 546 29.22 7.27 -37.42
CA ARG A 546 29.17 5.80 -37.50
C ARG A 546 28.64 5.31 -38.85
N LEU A 547 27.61 5.97 -39.38
CA LEU A 547 27.06 5.66 -40.69
C LEU A 547 28.10 5.87 -41.80
N ARG A 548 28.80 7.02 -41.80
CA ARG A 548 29.83 7.32 -42.80
C ARG A 548 30.98 6.31 -42.76
N ASP A 549 31.44 5.93 -41.58
CA ASP A 549 32.53 4.97 -41.43
C ASP A 549 32.15 3.59 -41.98
N THR A 550 30.96 3.09 -41.62
CA THR A 550 30.44 1.81 -42.14
C THR A 550 30.17 1.85 -43.65
N MET A 551 29.67 2.97 -44.17
CA MET A 551 29.49 3.14 -45.62
C MET A 551 30.83 3.10 -46.35
N LYS A 552 31.88 3.68 -45.76
CA LYS A 552 33.23 3.64 -46.33
C LYS A 552 33.75 2.20 -46.38
N GLU A 553 33.70 1.45 -45.27
CA GLU A 553 34.13 0.04 -45.26
C GLU A 553 33.39 -0.83 -46.28
N ALA A 554 32.08 -0.60 -46.45
CA ALA A 554 31.29 -1.33 -47.45
C ALA A 554 31.65 -0.95 -48.89
N ASN A 555 31.99 0.32 -49.15
CA ASN A 555 32.49 0.76 -50.45
C ASN A 555 33.91 0.26 -50.73
N ASP A 556 34.79 0.23 -49.72
CA ASP A 556 36.13 -0.36 -49.85
C ASP A 556 36.03 -1.85 -50.27
N TRP A 557 35.08 -2.61 -49.69
CA TRP A 557 34.79 -3.98 -50.14
C TRP A 557 34.20 -4.05 -51.56
N LYS A 558 33.39 -3.06 -51.96
CA LYS A 558 32.88 -2.97 -53.34
C LYS A 558 34.02 -2.83 -54.34
N GLU A 559 35.05 -2.03 -54.03
CA GLU A 559 36.23 -1.86 -54.89
C GLU A 559 36.96 -3.20 -55.09
N GLU A 560 37.08 -4.05 -54.05
CA GLU A 560 37.64 -5.41 -54.18
C GLU A 560 36.82 -6.30 -55.15
N VAL A 561 35.50 -6.10 -55.22
CA VAL A 561 34.65 -6.82 -56.19
C VAL A 561 34.80 -6.25 -57.60
N GLU A 562 35.07 -4.95 -57.74
CA GLU A 562 35.33 -4.29 -59.03
C GLU A 562 36.64 -4.76 -59.69
N ASP A 563 37.57 -5.39 -58.96
CA ASP A 563 38.74 -6.08 -59.54
C ASP A 563 38.34 -7.17 -60.55
N TYR A 564 37.14 -7.73 -60.43
CA TYR A 564 36.57 -8.70 -61.36
C TYR A 564 35.84 -8.07 -62.55
N SER A 565 35.91 -6.75 -62.72
CA SER A 565 35.12 -5.99 -63.70
C SER A 565 35.30 -6.41 -65.15
N TYR A 566 36.48 -6.90 -65.51
CA TYR A 566 36.75 -7.49 -66.83
C TYR A 566 35.76 -8.62 -67.18
N LEU A 567 35.20 -9.33 -66.20
CA LEU A 567 34.23 -10.41 -66.45
C LEU A 567 32.91 -9.94 -67.08
N TRP A 568 32.52 -8.67 -66.86
CA TRP A 568 31.30 -8.09 -67.41
C TRP A 568 31.54 -6.91 -68.37
N LEU A 569 32.70 -6.25 -68.30
CA LEU A 569 33.07 -5.16 -69.21
C LEU A 569 33.63 -5.66 -70.55
N ASP A 570 34.38 -6.77 -70.56
CA ASP A 570 35.07 -7.22 -71.78
C ASP A 570 34.15 -7.97 -72.76
N ASP A 571 34.36 -7.74 -74.07
CA ASP A 571 33.68 -8.53 -75.11
C ASP A 571 34.34 -9.92 -75.23
N ARG A 572 33.64 -10.90 -74.67
CA ARG A 572 33.93 -12.33 -74.76
C ARG A 572 34.34 -12.82 -76.16
N LYS A 573 33.72 -12.32 -77.23
CA LYS A 573 34.04 -12.74 -78.60
C LYS A 573 35.38 -12.19 -79.07
N GLU A 574 35.66 -10.93 -78.72
CA GLU A 574 36.92 -10.29 -79.07
C GLU A 574 38.07 -10.89 -78.26
N HIS A 575 37.85 -11.17 -76.97
CA HIS A 575 38.82 -11.88 -76.13
C HIS A 575 39.14 -13.28 -76.68
N MET A 576 38.12 -14.06 -77.05
CA MET A 576 38.32 -15.37 -77.68
C MET A 576 39.05 -15.25 -79.03
N ARG A 577 38.70 -14.26 -79.85
CA ARG A 577 39.39 -14.01 -81.13
C ARG A 577 40.87 -13.70 -80.91
N GLN A 578 41.20 -12.87 -79.93
CA GLN A 578 42.58 -12.53 -79.58
C GLN A 578 43.33 -13.75 -79.06
N PHE A 579 42.70 -14.54 -78.19
CA PHE A 579 43.30 -15.77 -77.70
C PHE A 579 43.57 -16.78 -78.82
N LEU A 580 42.67 -16.96 -79.78
CA LEU A 580 42.86 -17.86 -80.93
C LEU A 580 43.97 -17.41 -81.88
N LEU A 581 44.23 -16.10 -81.98
CA LEU A 581 45.27 -15.53 -82.85
C LEU A 581 46.66 -15.53 -82.19
N TYR A 582 46.74 -15.23 -80.88
CA TYR A 582 48.00 -14.95 -80.19
C TYR A 582 48.32 -15.91 -79.02
N GLY A 583 47.37 -16.74 -78.61
CA GLY A 583 47.54 -17.73 -77.54
C GLY A 583 47.67 -17.15 -76.13
N ARG A 584 47.47 -15.84 -75.99
CA ARG A 584 47.47 -15.05 -74.75
C ARG A 584 46.62 -13.79 -74.94
N SER A 585 46.22 -13.14 -73.85
CA SER A 585 45.70 -11.76 -73.90
C SER A 585 46.82 -10.80 -74.26
N LEU A 586 46.54 -9.85 -75.15
CA LEU A 586 47.47 -8.80 -75.55
C LEU A 586 47.45 -7.66 -74.54
N GLU A 587 48.61 -7.06 -74.24
CA GLU A 587 48.68 -5.84 -73.41
C GLU A 587 48.19 -4.62 -74.21
N ASP A 588 47.76 -3.55 -73.52
CA ASP A 588 47.12 -2.37 -74.15
C ASP A 588 47.96 -1.75 -75.28
N TYR A 589 49.29 -1.69 -75.13
CA TYR A 589 50.19 -1.19 -76.16
C TYR A 589 50.32 -2.14 -77.39
N GLU A 590 50.09 -3.45 -77.19
CA GLU A 590 50.05 -4.47 -78.26
C GLU A 590 48.69 -4.46 -78.97
N LEU A 591 47.61 -4.13 -78.25
CA LEU A 591 46.27 -3.91 -78.78
C LEU A 591 46.17 -2.67 -79.66
N GLU A 592 46.99 -1.65 -79.40
CA GLU A 592 47.12 -0.45 -80.25
C GLU A 592 48.02 -0.70 -81.48
N ASN A 593 48.96 -1.65 -81.40
CA ASN A 593 49.91 -1.99 -82.47
C ASN A 593 49.72 -3.41 -83.03
N ARG A 594 48.46 -3.86 -83.19
CA ARG A 594 48.10 -5.24 -83.61
C ARG A 594 48.80 -5.73 -84.88
N GLU A 595 49.15 -4.83 -85.79
CA GLU A 595 49.84 -5.14 -87.05
C GLU A 595 51.29 -5.62 -86.87
N HIS A 596 51.91 -5.33 -85.72
CA HIS A 596 53.32 -5.66 -85.43
C HIS A 596 53.48 -6.87 -84.50
N VAL A 597 52.37 -7.44 -84.02
CA VAL A 597 52.36 -8.61 -83.14
C VAL A 597 52.30 -9.88 -83.99
N LYS A 598 53.25 -10.80 -83.79
CA LYS A 598 53.24 -12.09 -84.49
C LYS A 598 52.08 -12.95 -83.99
N GLU A 599 51.28 -13.44 -84.93
CA GLU A 599 50.26 -14.46 -84.66
C GLU A 599 50.91 -15.77 -84.20
N THR A 600 50.50 -16.24 -83.02
CA THR A 600 50.95 -17.49 -82.42
C THR A 600 49.71 -18.23 -81.92
N PRO A 601 49.15 -19.16 -82.71
CA PRO A 601 47.94 -19.86 -82.30
C PRO A 601 48.17 -20.66 -81.00
N PRO A 602 47.17 -20.73 -80.11
CA PRO A 602 47.31 -21.35 -78.80
C PRO A 602 47.62 -22.84 -78.87
N SER A 603 48.46 -23.30 -77.95
CA SER A 603 48.68 -24.71 -77.65
C SER A 603 47.57 -25.27 -76.75
N LEU A 604 47.38 -26.60 -76.76
CA LEU A 604 46.44 -27.29 -75.86
C LEU A 604 46.68 -26.97 -74.37
N ILE A 605 47.94 -26.78 -73.98
CA ILE A 605 48.34 -26.42 -72.61
C ILE A 605 47.87 -25.00 -72.27
N GLN A 606 47.92 -24.06 -73.22
CA GLN A 606 47.43 -22.70 -73.01
C GLN A 606 45.90 -22.63 -72.87
N PHE A 607 45.16 -23.43 -73.65
CA PHE A 607 43.72 -23.59 -73.44
C PHE A 607 43.41 -24.13 -72.04
N GLN A 608 44.13 -25.17 -71.62
CA GLN A 608 43.96 -25.75 -70.29
C GLN A 608 44.26 -24.71 -69.20
N ASN A 609 45.37 -23.98 -69.28
CA ASN A 609 45.72 -22.94 -68.31
C ASN A 609 44.66 -21.82 -68.23
N GLN A 610 44.05 -21.44 -69.36
CA GLN A 610 43.02 -20.40 -69.38
C GLN A 610 41.70 -20.89 -68.79
N ILE A 611 41.32 -22.14 -69.06
CA ILE A 611 40.18 -22.79 -68.41
C ILE A 611 40.43 -22.92 -66.91
N ASP A 612 41.62 -23.37 -66.51
CA ASP A 612 42.02 -23.52 -65.10
C ASP A 612 41.99 -22.17 -64.36
N LEU A 613 42.37 -21.07 -65.03
CA LEU A 613 42.28 -19.71 -64.49
C LEU A 613 40.82 -19.31 -64.20
N PHE A 614 39.90 -19.49 -65.16
CA PHE A 614 38.48 -19.19 -64.93
C PHE A 614 37.83 -20.16 -63.94
N GLN A 615 38.28 -21.42 -63.87
CA GLN A 615 37.84 -22.37 -62.84
C GLN A 615 38.33 -21.98 -61.45
N SER A 616 39.55 -21.45 -61.31
CA SER A 616 40.04 -20.88 -60.06
C SER A 616 39.14 -19.73 -59.61
N ILE A 617 38.89 -18.76 -60.51
CA ILE A 617 38.01 -17.62 -60.23
C ILE A 617 36.60 -18.09 -59.85
N TYR A 618 36.07 -19.12 -60.51
CA TYR A 618 34.77 -19.69 -60.17
C TYR A 618 34.76 -20.22 -58.73
N ASN A 619 35.77 -21.00 -58.34
CA ASN A 619 35.88 -21.56 -56.99
C ASN A 619 36.07 -20.47 -55.93
N ASP A 620 36.85 -19.44 -56.25
CA ASP A 620 37.07 -18.30 -55.36
C ASP A 620 35.75 -17.57 -55.08
N ILE A 621 34.98 -17.25 -56.13
CA ILE A 621 33.67 -16.59 -55.99
C ILE A 621 32.64 -17.52 -55.32
N ASP A 622 32.67 -18.83 -55.61
CA ASP A 622 31.77 -19.80 -54.97
C ASP A 622 32.06 -19.97 -53.48
N SER A 623 33.29 -19.70 -53.04
CA SER A 623 33.67 -19.71 -51.63
C SER A 623 33.18 -18.48 -50.85
N TRP A 624 32.78 -17.39 -51.53
CA TRP A 624 32.33 -16.16 -50.87
C TRP A 624 31.11 -16.39 -49.99
N ASP A 625 31.06 -15.70 -48.85
CA ASP A 625 29.87 -15.69 -48.02
C ASP A 625 28.67 -15.07 -48.75
N GLN A 626 27.47 -15.52 -48.39
CA GLN A 626 26.23 -14.99 -48.98
C GLN A 626 25.91 -13.57 -48.47
N THR A 627 26.40 -13.22 -47.29
CA THR A 627 26.15 -11.94 -46.63
C THR A 627 27.40 -11.49 -45.89
N PHE A 628 27.75 -10.22 -46.04
CA PHE A 628 28.87 -9.58 -45.33
C PHE A 628 28.32 -8.63 -44.27
N LEU A 629 28.97 -8.54 -43.11
CA LEU A 629 28.54 -7.71 -42.00
C LEU A 629 29.61 -6.66 -41.69
N PHE A 630 29.26 -5.39 -41.85
CA PHE A 630 30.14 -4.25 -41.58
C PHE A 630 29.77 -3.60 -40.25
N ASN A 631 30.78 -3.33 -39.41
CA ASN A 631 30.65 -2.78 -38.06
C ASN A 631 29.56 -3.43 -37.18
N SER A 632 29.29 -4.72 -37.39
CA SER A 632 28.28 -5.51 -36.68
C SER A 632 26.81 -5.06 -36.84
N TRP A 633 26.51 -4.02 -37.62
CA TRP A 633 25.13 -3.50 -37.75
C TRP A 633 24.65 -3.26 -39.20
N LEU A 634 25.52 -3.20 -40.21
CA LEU A 634 25.12 -3.10 -41.62
C LEU A 634 25.37 -4.42 -42.34
N ARG A 635 24.29 -5.08 -42.80
CA ARG A 635 24.40 -6.30 -43.60
C ARG A 635 24.39 -5.97 -45.09
N VAL A 636 25.37 -6.48 -45.82
CA VAL A 636 25.36 -6.47 -47.29
C VAL A 636 24.95 -7.86 -47.79
N ASP A 637 23.87 -7.92 -48.58
CA ASP A 637 23.45 -9.14 -49.27
C ASP A 637 24.21 -9.26 -50.61
N ALA A 638 25.14 -10.21 -50.66
CA ALA A 638 25.97 -10.50 -51.82
C ALA A 638 25.41 -11.64 -52.69
N ARG A 639 24.27 -12.24 -52.32
CA ARG A 639 23.64 -13.32 -53.12
C ARG A 639 23.35 -12.92 -54.57
N PRO A 640 22.86 -11.70 -54.88
CA PRO A 640 22.58 -11.30 -56.25
C PRO A 640 23.86 -11.25 -57.10
N ILE A 641 24.87 -10.51 -56.64
CA ILE A 641 26.15 -10.35 -57.34
C ILE A 641 26.88 -11.70 -57.49
N LYS A 642 26.94 -12.52 -56.43
CA LYS A 642 27.58 -13.84 -56.48
C LYS A 642 26.96 -14.72 -57.56
N ARG A 643 25.63 -14.78 -57.63
CA ARG A 643 24.92 -15.55 -58.68
C ARG A 643 25.20 -15.02 -60.09
N GLN A 644 25.22 -13.69 -60.25
CA GLN A 644 25.52 -13.05 -61.54
C GLN A 644 26.96 -13.35 -61.98
N LEU A 645 27.95 -13.17 -61.09
CA LEU A 645 29.35 -13.45 -61.38
C LEU A 645 29.60 -14.92 -61.71
N LEU A 646 29.07 -15.87 -60.93
CA LEU A 646 29.20 -17.31 -61.24
C LEU A 646 28.59 -17.65 -62.62
N THR A 647 27.50 -16.99 -62.99
CA THR A 647 26.89 -17.15 -64.32
C THR A 647 27.77 -16.57 -65.42
N LEU A 648 28.41 -15.42 -65.18
CA LEU A 648 29.35 -14.80 -66.11
C LEU A 648 30.60 -15.66 -66.29
N VAL A 649 31.21 -16.14 -65.21
CA VAL A 649 32.39 -17.02 -65.26
C VAL A 649 32.06 -18.32 -66.00
N ASN A 650 30.90 -18.93 -65.75
CA ASN A 650 30.46 -20.10 -66.52
C ASN A 650 30.30 -19.81 -68.02
N LYS A 651 29.87 -18.59 -68.39
CA LYS A 651 29.84 -18.18 -69.80
C LYS A 651 31.25 -18.01 -70.38
N TRP A 652 32.24 -17.61 -69.59
CA TRP A 652 33.65 -17.54 -70.00
C TRP A 652 34.29 -18.91 -70.15
N ILE A 653 33.98 -19.87 -69.28
CA ILE A 653 34.46 -21.26 -69.36
C ILE A 653 33.89 -22.00 -70.59
N ASN A 654 32.66 -21.66 -71.01
CA ASN A 654 31.96 -22.32 -72.13
C ASN A 654 32.19 -21.65 -73.50
N LEU A 655 32.93 -20.54 -73.56
CA LEU A 655 33.39 -19.95 -74.84
C LEU A 655 34.35 -20.91 -75.54
#